data_AF-A0A8T4SKA6-F1
#
_entry.id   AF-A0A8T4SKA6-F1
#
_cell.length_a   1.000
_cell.length_b   1.000
_cell.length_c   1.000
_cell.angle_alpha   90.00
_cell.angle_beta   90.00
_cell.angle_gamma   90.00
#
_symmetry.space_group_name_H-M   'P 1'
#
loop_
_entity.id
_entity.type
_entity.pdbx_description
1 polymer ?
#
loop_
_entity_poly.entity_id
_entity_poly.type
_entity_poly.pdbx_seq_one_letter_code
_entity_poly.pdbx_strand_id
1 'polypeptide(L)'
;MKNKLLTIICMILLAVATASAIIVNEETSSVARIVGNAPIDMLRQMQRDEINLEHATSYSEENWVTNGILENEFRGNLVTNQKAQLKEYNSQYSFSQVESSFNNFKRNELFIISGEGEPGKITSSGTFGNNEITPNDIDSWRETFQDANPLFILNAEYAGTYLPKENTFVSKIARDSTTITSTSFSSNEFINSFLCNLWNDKTVGEAYMDARNFHYNGGSVSSNDNLIGLVLQSYALYGNPMQVINMNWKEEDREKIKKAYCKNDLENLAPDIEFLEQVGNYSKFRKHLVFEIPAYEVENYENYSLIKANNTFNNLEYGELVLPMAVRTTHFPLNTIITGFSVDNVRDYEDITADIPSYEEDFVERTCYEQNKSYEINFDQAYSANSQDFIATIHPLEILNCSEGKFRLYKKFNYSVEYIALSPVLIKNVNAPANVNINDVINVNAEIMPLTNQNVNGILAVYNNKNTKIWEREINSNDLVQEIQFYAPSEEGLQEYSLEFIYNNETVNYQQFSVNVRLLDVNAEIPAKASENQDINLKFNSYAGQIFSLDAKYYLFKGNTLKQEGNFSKSINLGENTYAIQLNNLKRSDQSYTLILELSYLGKKKTINYLITTNNMPLIYAYTDSNYKLNDDIIINYSAIDYDNDNLQVSINDTRFRKEGNSFIGKANNFGSYNVKLSVSDGLLNNEETISFEVEGNKAPVLEQVNDITTYENELINLSLYASDEENDNLVYFVNNTKFNKTDYNKFEWQTNKSDIGNYTIICGVSDGIMRKSFCD
;
A
#
# COMPACT_ATOMS: atom_id res chain seq x y z
N MET A 1 -30.17 -7.37 54.48
CA MET A 1 -28.93 -7.03 53.74
C MET A 1 -28.85 -7.75 52.39
N LYS A 2 -29.88 -7.61 51.53
CA LYS A 2 -29.91 -8.20 50.18
C LYS A 2 -30.74 -7.36 49.21
N ASN A 3 -30.70 -6.03 49.34
CA ASN A 3 -31.43 -5.11 48.45
C ASN A 3 -30.76 -3.73 48.27
N LYS A 4 -29.46 -3.60 48.62
CA LYS A 4 -28.67 -2.38 48.35
C LYS A 4 -27.43 -2.61 47.47
N LEU A 5 -27.16 -3.86 47.08
CA LEU A 5 -26.06 -4.17 46.16
C LEU A 5 -26.49 -4.11 44.68
N LEU A 6 -27.78 -4.34 44.39
CA LEU A 6 -28.30 -4.36 43.03
C LEU A 6 -28.46 -2.95 42.43
N THR A 7 -28.67 -1.93 43.26
CA THR A 7 -28.85 -0.54 42.82
C THR A 7 -27.54 0.19 42.56
N ILE A 8 -26.42 -0.28 43.12
CA ILE A 8 -25.08 0.29 42.86
C ILE A 8 -24.43 -0.38 41.63
N ILE A 9 -24.75 -1.65 41.35
CA ILE A 9 -24.29 -2.32 40.12
C ILE A 9 -25.05 -1.80 38.89
N CYS A 10 -26.33 -1.41 39.02
CA CYS A 10 -27.10 -0.83 37.91
C CYS A 10 -26.75 0.64 37.59
N MET A 11 -26.13 1.38 38.51
CA MET A 11 -25.64 2.75 38.26
C MET A 11 -24.22 2.82 37.70
N ILE A 12 -23.43 1.75 37.83
CA ILE A 12 -22.08 1.67 37.24
C ILE A 12 -22.15 1.09 35.81
N LEU A 13 -23.20 0.33 35.48
CA LEU A 13 -23.46 -0.18 34.11
C LEU A 13 -24.21 0.81 33.19
N LEU A 14 -24.60 1.99 33.67
CA LEU A 14 -25.20 3.05 32.85
C LEU A 14 -24.26 4.25 32.59
N ALA A 15 -22.97 4.13 32.88
CA ALA A 15 -21.99 5.21 32.73
C ALA A 15 -20.85 4.91 31.73
N VAL A 16 -20.91 3.80 30.97
CA VAL A 16 -19.92 3.50 29.92
C VAL A 16 -20.63 2.86 28.73
N ALA A 17 -21.18 3.69 27.84
CA ALA A 17 -21.30 3.46 26.39
C ALA A 17 -22.08 4.62 25.75
N THR A 18 -21.71 5.88 26.04
CA THR A 18 -21.55 6.77 24.88
C THR A 18 -20.19 6.41 24.31
N ALA A 19 -20.16 5.32 23.54
CA ALA A 19 -19.32 5.37 22.37
C ALA A 19 -19.85 6.58 21.62
N SER A 20 -19.21 7.74 21.83
CA SER A 20 -19.06 8.67 20.72
C SER A 20 -18.66 7.75 19.58
N ALA A 21 -19.57 7.52 18.63
CA ALA A 21 -19.14 7.11 17.32
C ALA A 21 -18.07 8.14 17.00
N ILE A 22 -16.82 7.69 17.06
CA ILE A 22 -15.74 8.41 16.42
C ILE A 22 -16.27 8.46 15.00
N ILE A 23 -16.76 9.64 14.62
CA ILE A 23 -17.08 9.96 13.25
C ILE A 23 -15.73 9.74 12.58
N VAL A 24 -15.59 8.59 11.94
CA VAL A 24 -14.43 8.33 11.11
C VAL A 24 -14.64 9.30 9.97
N ASN A 25 -13.91 10.41 10.02
CA ASN A 25 -13.67 11.21 8.83
C ASN A 25 -13.20 10.19 7.80
N GLU A 26 -13.98 9.92 6.75
CA GLU A 26 -13.49 9.13 5.62
C GLU A 26 -12.52 10.00 4.79
N GLU A 27 -11.46 10.46 5.45
CA GLU A 27 -10.16 10.30 4.84
C GLU A 27 -9.96 8.79 4.76
N THR A 28 -9.60 8.27 3.60
CA THR A 28 -8.87 7.00 3.61
C THR A 28 -7.60 7.29 4.41
N SER A 29 -7.60 7.01 5.72
CA SER A 29 -6.44 7.31 6.56
C SER A 29 -5.21 6.73 5.88
N SER A 30 -4.30 7.59 5.43
CA SER A 30 -3.09 7.17 4.75
C SER A 30 -1.99 7.31 5.78
N VAL A 31 -1.49 6.17 6.27
CA VAL A 31 -0.32 6.17 7.14
C VAL A 31 0.86 5.90 6.23
N ALA A 32 1.55 6.96 5.85
CA ALA A 32 2.91 6.81 5.37
C ALA A 32 3.72 6.10 6.46
N ARG A 33 4.46 5.06 6.08
CA ARG A 33 5.20 4.21 7.00
C ARG A 33 6.65 4.59 6.98
N ILE A 34 7.15 5.09 8.10
CA ILE A 34 8.60 5.17 8.34
C ILE A 34 9.04 3.79 8.83
N VAL A 35 9.81 3.08 8.01
CA VAL A 35 10.23 1.69 8.26
C VAL A 35 11.74 1.58 8.49
N GLY A 36 12.22 0.42 8.89
CA GLY A 36 13.64 0.21 9.15
C GLY A 36 13.90 -0.85 10.20
N ASN A 37 15.11 -1.40 10.19
CA ASN A 37 15.54 -2.43 11.14
C ASN A 37 16.24 -1.82 12.37
N ALA A 38 16.56 -0.51 12.32
CA ALA A 38 17.09 0.25 13.45
C ALA A 38 16.54 1.70 13.47
N PRO A 39 16.50 2.38 14.65
CA PRO A 39 16.05 3.78 14.75
C PRO A 39 16.78 4.76 13.84
N ILE A 40 18.05 4.48 13.51
CA ILE A 40 18.85 5.29 12.58
C ILE A 40 18.26 5.30 11.17
N ASP A 41 17.64 4.19 10.75
CA ASP A 41 17.04 4.03 9.42
C ASP A 41 15.80 4.92 9.27
N MET A 42 15.02 5.04 10.36
CA MET A 42 13.84 5.89 10.43
C MET A 42 14.22 7.37 10.38
N LEU A 43 15.23 7.77 11.16
CA LEU A 43 15.73 9.15 11.18
C LEU A 43 16.28 9.57 9.81
N ARG A 44 16.93 8.67 9.07
CA ARG A 44 17.42 8.93 7.71
C ARG A 44 16.29 9.23 6.72
N GLN A 45 15.20 8.47 6.76
CA GLN A 45 14.03 8.76 5.93
C GLN A 45 13.46 10.15 6.25
N MET A 46 13.34 10.49 7.54
CA MET A 46 12.80 11.79 7.97
C MET A 46 13.70 12.99 7.60
N GLN A 47 15.00 12.77 7.38
CA GLN A 47 15.94 13.82 6.99
C GLN A 47 15.88 14.16 5.49
N ARG A 48 15.15 13.38 4.69
CA ARG A 48 14.93 13.66 3.28
C ARG A 48 13.70 14.54 3.16
N ASP A 49 13.88 15.74 2.63
CA ASP A 49 12.93 16.84 2.66
C ASP A 49 12.42 17.27 1.28
N GLU A 50 13.10 16.83 0.22
CA GLU A 50 12.69 17.09 -1.17
C GLU A 50 12.90 15.85 -2.05
N ILE A 51 12.09 15.75 -3.11
CA ILE A 51 12.30 14.86 -4.26
C ILE A 51 12.32 15.73 -5.52
N ASN A 52 13.51 15.93 -6.09
CA ASN A 52 13.71 16.68 -7.33
C ASN A 52 13.59 15.76 -8.56
N LEU A 53 12.38 15.60 -9.08
CA LEU A 53 12.10 14.74 -10.22
C LEU A 53 12.47 15.43 -11.55
N GLU A 54 13.69 15.19 -12.00
CA GLU A 54 14.16 15.62 -13.33
C GLU A 54 14.21 14.47 -14.36
N HIS A 55 14.12 13.24 -13.88
CA HIS A 55 14.33 12.02 -14.66
C HIS A 55 13.27 10.98 -14.27
N ALA A 56 12.90 10.13 -15.22
CA ALA A 56 12.04 8.98 -14.95
C ALA A 56 12.47 7.76 -15.76
N THR A 57 12.39 6.59 -15.12
CA THR A 57 12.56 5.27 -15.73
C THR A 57 11.37 4.40 -15.39
N SER A 58 10.83 3.66 -16.37
CA SER A 58 9.70 2.76 -16.16
C SER A 58 9.91 1.42 -16.86
N TYR A 59 9.64 0.32 -16.16
CA TYR A 59 9.57 -1.03 -16.69
C TYR A 59 8.17 -1.59 -16.45
N SER A 60 7.48 -1.96 -17.52
CA SER A 60 6.17 -2.62 -17.41
C SER A 60 5.83 -3.45 -18.63
N GLU A 61 5.01 -4.47 -18.40
CA GLU A 61 4.55 -5.45 -19.38
C GLU A 61 3.23 -5.04 -20.05
N GLU A 62 2.52 -4.11 -19.42
CA GLU A 62 1.27 -3.58 -19.92
C GLU A 62 1.51 -2.26 -20.69
N ASN A 63 0.78 -2.06 -21.79
CA ASN A 63 0.87 -0.87 -22.64
C ASN A 63 0.15 0.35 -22.00
N TRP A 64 0.49 0.73 -20.76
CA TRP A 64 -0.16 1.85 -20.06
C TRP A 64 0.63 3.16 -20.18
N VAL A 65 1.95 3.09 -20.39
CA VAL A 65 2.82 4.27 -20.56
C VAL A 65 2.73 4.88 -21.99
N THR A 66 2.04 4.22 -22.91
CA THR A 66 2.03 4.56 -24.36
C THR A 66 0.91 5.50 -24.82
N ASN A 67 0.43 6.45 -23.99
CA ASN A 67 -0.12 7.70 -24.55
C ASN A 67 0.92 8.84 -24.59
N GLY A 68 2.20 8.52 -24.48
CA GLY A 68 3.30 9.42 -24.89
C GLY A 68 3.65 10.52 -23.89
N ILE A 69 3.28 10.41 -22.61
CA ILE A 69 3.62 11.43 -21.61
C ILE A 69 5.05 11.23 -21.09
N LEU A 70 5.40 10.03 -20.59
CA LEU A 70 6.79 9.74 -20.20
C LEU A 70 7.74 9.88 -21.41
N GLU A 71 7.29 9.46 -22.60
CA GLU A 71 8.10 9.44 -23.83
C GLU A 71 8.27 10.80 -24.52
N ASN A 72 7.32 11.76 -24.40
CA ASN A 72 7.48 13.09 -24.99
C ASN A 72 8.09 14.10 -24.03
N GLU A 73 7.87 13.95 -22.72
CA GLU A 73 8.21 14.98 -21.72
C GLU A 73 9.57 14.72 -21.03
N PHE A 74 10.04 13.47 -20.93
CA PHE A 74 11.40 13.15 -20.45
C PHE A 74 12.46 13.08 -21.57
N ARG A 75 12.13 13.49 -22.81
CA ARG A 75 13.00 13.37 -24.01
C ARG A 75 14.39 14.00 -23.88
N GLY A 76 14.57 14.97 -22.98
CA GLY A 76 15.85 15.64 -22.79
C GLY A 76 16.87 14.82 -21.99
N ASN A 77 16.42 13.86 -21.19
CA ASN A 77 17.19 13.26 -20.10
C ASN A 77 16.93 11.76 -19.90
N LEU A 78 16.21 11.11 -20.83
CA LEU A 78 16.18 9.66 -20.94
C LEU A 78 17.56 9.17 -21.40
N VAL A 79 18.28 8.45 -20.55
CA VAL A 79 19.32 7.52 -21.01
C VAL A 79 18.57 6.39 -21.72
N THR A 80 18.21 6.64 -22.98
CA THR A 80 17.91 5.60 -23.95
C THR A 80 19.20 4.84 -24.17
N ASN A 81 19.46 3.83 -23.34
CA ASN A 81 20.51 2.88 -23.64
C ASN A 81 20.21 2.33 -25.04
N GLN A 82 21.18 2.57 -25.91
CA GLN A 82 21.05 2.47 -27.35
C GLN A 82 20.52 1.09 -27.77
N LYS A 83 19.50 1.12 -28.64
CA LYS A 83 18.88 0.01 -29.38
C LYS A 83 17.76 -0.79 -28.71
N ALA A 84 16.80 -0.10 -28.09
CA ALA A 84 15.41 -0.49 -28.30
C ALA A 84 14.82 0.48 -29.33
N GLN A 85 14.99 0.16 -30.62
CA GLN A 85 14.05 0.67 -31.60
C GLN A 85 12.69 0.15 -31.17
N LEU A 86 11.79 1.07 -30.81
CA LEU A 86 10.36 0.84 -30.71
C LEU A 86 9.91 0.12 -31.98
N LYS A 87 9.81 -1.21 -31.88
CA LYS A 87 8.87 -1.99 -32.67
C LYS A 87 7.77 -2.35 -31.71
N GLU A 88 6.57 -1.86 -32.04
CA GLU A 88 5.31 -2.44 -31.61
C GLU A 88 5.44 -3.97 -31.52
N TYR A 89 5.16 -4.52 -30.34
CA TYR A 89 4.62 -5.85 -30.01
C TYR A 89 5.01 -6.13 -28.55
N ASN A 90 4.01 -6.25 -27.65
CA ASN A 90 4.08 -6.82 -26.29
C ASN A 90 5.43 -6.63 -25.55
N SER A 91 5.60 -5.55 -24.80
CA SER A 91 6.89 -5.19 -24.18
C SER A 91 7.23 -6.03 -22.95
N GLN A 92 7.76 -7.22 -23.18
CA GLN A 92 8.38 -8.05 -22.14
C GLN A 92 9.74 -7.45 -21.74
N TYR A 93 10.01 -7.27 -20.43
CA TYR A 93 11.33 -6.86 -19.92
C TYR A 93 11.96 -7.96 -19.05
N SER A 94 13.26 -7.88 -18.80
CA SER A 94 13.97 -8.76 -17.86
C SER A 94 14.60 -7.97 -16.72
N PHE A 95 14.76 -8.60 -15.55
CA PHE A 95 15.40 -7.95 -14.40
C PHE A 95 16.89 -7.66 -14.63
N SER A 96 17.53 -8.34 -15.58
CA SER A 96 18.89 -7.98 -16.00
C SER A 96 18.97 -6.58 -16.65
N GLN A 97 17.91 -6.16 -17.35
CA GLN A 97 17.83 -4.81 -17.92
C GLN A 97 17.58 -3.77 -16.83
N VAL A 98 16.69 -4.08 -15.87
CA VAL A 98 16.47 -3.26 -14.68
C VAL A 98 17.77 -3.05 -13.93
N GLU A 99 18.54 -4.12 -13.69
CA GLU A 99 19.83 -4.04 -12.99
C GLU A 99 20.83 -3.15 -13.75
N SER A 100 20.89 -3.29 -15.08
CA SER A 100 21.76 -2.45 -15.92
C SER A 100 21.41 -0.96 -15.87
N SER A 101 20.15 -0.61 -15.61
CA SER A 101 19.70 0.78 -15.47
C SER A 101 20.20 1.45 -14.19
N PHE A 102 20.44 0.70 -13.10
CA PHE A 102 20.91 1.30 -11.84
C PHE A 102 22.31 1.91 -11.95
N ASN A 103 23.16 1.41 -12.85
CA ASN A 103 24.45 2.05 -13.12
C ASN A 103 24.33 3.48 -13.66
N ASN A 104 23.17 3.86 -14.19
CA ASN A 104 22.88 5.18 -14.74
C ASN A 104 21.89 6.00 -13.89
N PHE A 105 21.51 5.49 -12.71
CA PHE A 105 20.49 6.12 -11.87
C PHE A 105 20.85 7.58 -11.61
N LYS A 106 19.92 8.48 -11.90
CA LYS A 106 20.08 9.89 -11.55
C LYS A 106 19.55 10.13 -10.16
N ARG A 107 20.16 11.11 -9.47
CA ARG A 107 19.70 11.52 -8.15
C ARG A 107 18.26 12.05 -8.27
N ASN A 108 17.40 11.61 -7.35
CA ASN A 108 15.98 11.95 -7.25
C ASN A 108 15.16 11.60 -8.51
N GLU A 109 15.41 10.45 -9.11
CA GLU A 109 14.64 9.97 -10.28
C GLU A 109 13.35 9.23 -9.86
N LEU A 110 12.28 9.38 -10.66
CA LEU A 110 11.07 8.57 -10.56
C LEU A 110 11.35 7.22 -11.23
N PHE A 111 11.28 6.12 -10.47
CA PHE A 111 11.60 4.81 -11.01
C PHE A 111 10.45 3.83 -10.74
N ILE A 112 9.86 3.32 -11.82
CA ILE A 112 8.67 2.46 -11.77
C ILE A 112 9.01 1.07 -12.30
N ILE A 113 8.63 0.05 -11.54
CA ILE A 113 8.64 -1.34 -11.99
C ILE A 113 7.23 -1.89 -11.82
N SER A 114 6.70 -2.57 -12.84
CA SER A 114 5.42 -3.26 -12.77
C SER A 114 5.53 -4.65 -13.37
N GLY A 115 5.09 -5.65 -12.63
CA GLY A 115 5.14 -7.06 -13.04
C GLY A 115 4.20 -7.91 -12.18
N GLU A 116 4.23 -9.22 -12.37
CA GLU A 116 3.39 -10.16 -11.62
C GLU A 116 4.08 -10.51 -10.29
N GLY A 117 3.35 -10.40 -9.18
CA GLY A 117 3.90 -10.62 -7.84
C GLY A 117 3.36 -11.90 -7.20
N GLU A 118 4.24 -12.61 -6.49
CA GLU A 118 3.85 -13.67 -5.55
C GLU A 118 4.56 -13.40 -4.22
N PRO A 119 4.12 -14.00 -3.10
CA PRO A 119 4.82 -13.85 -1.83
C PRO A 119 6.32 -14.16 -1.96
N GLY A 120 7.17 -13.13 -1.79
CA GLY A 120 8.63 -13.25 -1.81
C GLY A 120 9.29 -13.18 -3.19
N LYS A 121 8.56 -13.01 -4.29
CA LYS A 121 9.15 -12.91 -5.64
C LYS A 121 8.31 -12.03 -6.57
N ILE A 122 8.97 -11.44 -7.57
CA ILE A 122 8.32 -10.70 -8.65
C ILE A 122 8.81 -11.29 -9.96
N THR A 123 7.89 -11.48 -10.90
CA THR A 123 8.14 -12.07 -12.21
C THR A 123 7.82 -11.09 -13.33
N SER A 124 8.52 -11.28 -14.44
CA SER A 124 8.33 -10.57 -15.70
C SER A 124 8.20 -11.60 -16.83
N SER A 125 7.36 -11.33 -17.83
CA SER A 125 7.15 -12.15 -19.03
C SER A 125 8.30 -12.10 -20.04
N GLY A 126 9.48 -11.58 -19.68
CA GLY A 126 10.71 -11.51 -20.48
C GLY A 126 11.01 -12.79 -21.29
N THR A 127 11.52 -12.66 -22.52
CA THR A 127 11.96 -13.83 -23.32
C THR A 127 13.45 -14.16 -23.19
N PHE A 128 14.25 -13.27 -22.58
CA PHE A 128 15.70 -13.44 -22.42
C PHE A 128 16.20 -12.81 -21.11
N GLY A 129 16.93 -13.58 -20.29
CA GLY A 129 17.52 -13.12 -19.01
C GLY A 129 16.83 -13.70 -17.77
N ASN A 130 17.15 -13.16 -16.59
CA ASN A 130 16.40 -13.46 -15.37
C ASN A 130 15.05 -12.73 -15.43
N ASN A 131 13.98 -13.53 -15.39
CA ASN A 131 12.59 -13.10 -15.43
C ASN A 131 11.93 -13.11 -14.06
N GLU A 132 12.69 -13.50 -13.04
CA GLU A 132 12.25 -13.50 -11.66
C GLU A 132 13.30 -12.76 -10.84
N ILE A 133 12.83 -12.04 -9.83
CA ILE A 133 13.67 -11.43 -8.83
C ILE A 133 13.09 -11.67 -7.44
N THR A 134 13.98 -11.91 -6.49
CA THR A 134 13.67 -12.05 -5.07
C THR A 134 14.34 -10.92 -4.27
N PRO A 135 13.97 -10.70 -3.00
CA PRO A 135 14.66 -9.78 -2.13
C PRO A 135 16.18 -10.03 -1.98
N ASN A 136 16.67 -11.25 -2.24
CA ASN A 136 18.10 -11.58 -2.20
C ASN A 136 18.87 -11.04 -3.41
N ASP A 137 18.20 -10.86 -4.54
CA ASP A 137 18.85 -10.47 -5.80
C ASP A 137 19.07 -8.95 -5.88
N ILE A 138 18.44 -8.17 -5.00
CA ILE A 138 18.45 -6.70 -5.04
C ILE A 138 19.40 -6.06 -4.03
N ASP A 139 20.33 -6.83 -3.46
CA ASP A 139 21.30 -6.31 -2.49
C ASP A 139 22.16 -5.19 -3.06
N SER A 140 22.51 -5.29 -4.36
CA SER A 140 23.25 -4.27 -5.11
C SER A 140 22.48 -2.96 -5.32
N TRP A 141 21.14 -2.99 -5.28
CA TRP A 141 20.33 -1.79 -5.52
C TRP A 141 20.44 -0.80 -4.37
N ARG A 142 20.65 -1.32 -3.15
CA ARG A 142 20.62 -0.55 -1.91
C ARG A 142 21.71 0.52 -1.84
N GLU A 143 22.92 0.19 -2.30
CA GLU A 143 24.01 1.16 -2.40
C GLU A 143 23.63 2.31 -3.33
N THR A 144 23.03 1.98 -4.48
CA THR A 144 22.60 2.99 -5.45
C THR A 144 21.47 3.86 -4.89
N PHE A 145 20.49 3.26 -4.19
CA PHE A 145 19.36 3.99 -3.60
C PHE A 145 19.82 4.94 -2.48
N GLN A 146 20.82 4.53 -1.70
CA GLN A 146 21.40 5.35 -0.65
C GLN A 146 21.93 6.68 -1.20
N ASP A 147 22.56 6.65 -2.37
CA ASP A 147 23.09 7.84 -3.05
C ASP A 147 22.01 8.58 -3.87
N ALA A 148 21.14 7.83 -4.56
CA ALA A 148 20.20 8.38 -5.52
C ALA A 148 18.93 8.95 -4.89
N ASN A 149 18.45 8.44 -3.75
CA ASN A 149 17.17 8.85 -3.12
C ASN A 149 15.99 8.92 -4.13
N PRO A 150 15.64 7.80 -4.79
CA PRO A 150 14.58 7.82 -5.79
C PRO A 150 13.17 7.90 -5.17
N LEU A 151 12.21 8.37 -5.97
CA LEU A 151 10.79 8.04 -5.79
C LEU A 151 10.55 6.71 -6.52
N PHE A 152 10.49 5.62 -5.76
CA PHE A 152 10.43 4.28 -6.30
C PHE A 152 8.99 3.75 -6.24
N ILE A 153 8.48 3.24 -7.36
CA ILE A 153 7.16 2.62 -7.42
C ILE A 153 7.34 1.16 -7.82
N LEU A 154 6.93 0.25 -6.95
CA LEU A 154 6.98 -1.19 -7.21
C LEU A 154 5.54 -1.73 -7.25
N ASN A 155 5.02 -1.82 -8.46
CA ASN A 155 3.66 -2.24 -8.74
C ASN A 155 3.59 -3.74 -9.05
N ALA A 156 3.60 -4.55 -8.00
CA ALA A 156 3.47 -6.00 -8.09
C ALA A 156 2.84 -6.53 -6.80
N GLU A 157 1.95 -7.51 -6.93
CA GLU A 157 1.28 -8.13 -5.78
C GLU A 157 2.29 -8.58 -4.71
N TYR A 158 1.94 -8.38 -3.44
CA TYR A 158 2.78 -8.71 -2.28
C TYR A 158 4.17 -8.05 -2.17
N ALA A 159 4.63 -7.28 -3.17
CA ALA A 159 5.95 -6.65 -3.16
C ALA A 159 6.13 -5.64 -2.01
N GLY A 160 5.03 -5.03 -1.59
CA GLY A 160 4.95 -4.10 -0.48
C GLY A 160 4.85 -4.74 0.89
N THR A 161 4.85 -6.07 0.99
CA THR A 161 4.83 -6.76 2.29
C THR A 161 6.07 -6.40 3.10
N TYR A 162 5.85 -6.02 4.35
CA TYR A 162 6.93 -5.65 5.26
C TYR A 162 6.66 -6.18 6.65
N LEU A 163 7.57 -7.03 7.10
CA LEU A 163 7.70 -7.46 8.48
C LEU A 163 9.12 -7.04 8.95
N PRO A 164 9.25 -6.38 10.11
CA PRO A 164 10.56 -5.98 10.60
C PRO A 164 11.52 -7.17 10.69
N LYS A 165 12.75 -6.99 10.22
CA LYS A 165 13.81 -8.01 10.14
C LYS A 165 13.56 -9.18 9.19
N GLU A 166 12.44 -9.21 8.47
CA GLU A 166 12.25 -10.18 7.40
C GLU A 166 12.89 -9.70 6.09
N ASN A 167 13.26 -10.65 5.25
CA ASN A 167 13.84 -10.39 3.95
C ASN A 167 12.75 -10.06 2.90
N THR A 168 12.39 -8.79 2.78
CA THR A 168 11.37 -8.32 1.83
C THR A 168 11.92 -7.21 0.96
N PHE A 169 11.27 -6.92 -0.18
CA PHE A 169 11.67 -5.81 -1.03
C PHE A 169 11.69 -4.49 -0.26
N VAL A 170 10.65 -4.22 0.52
CA VAL A 170 10.54 -3.03 1.38
C VAL A 170 11.68 -2.95 2.39
N SER A 171 12.03 -4.05 3.07
CA SER A 171 13.09 -4.03 4.09
C SER A 171 14.48 -3.73 3.49
N LYS A 172 14.65 -3.95 2.18
CA LYS A 172 15.87 -3.64 1.44
C LYS A 172 15.90 -2.20 0.93
N ILE A 173 14.80 -1.70 0.35
CA ILE A 173 14.81 -0.46 -0.45
C ILE A 173 14.19 0.77 0.24
N ALA A 174 13.19 0.58 1.10
CA ALA A 174 12.40 1.70 1.64
C ALA A 174 13.16 2.56 2.66
N ARG A 175 14.23 2.00 3.24
CA ARG A 175 15.18 2.77 4.06
C ARG A 175 15.80 3.92 3.27
N ASP A 176 16.11 3.65 2.01
CA ASP A 176 16.97 4.48 1.17
C ASP A 176 16.21 5.04 -0.05
N SER A 177 14.88 5.03 -0.03
CA SER A 177 14.03 5.65 -1.05
C SER A 177 12.66 6.04 -0.48
N THR A 178 11.93 6.87 -1.22
CA THR A 178 10.50 7.06 -0.98
C THR A 178 9.77 6.05 -1.87
N THR A 179 9.20 5.01 -1.28
CA THR A 179 8.65 3.87 -2.02
C THR A 179 7.14 3.80 -1.96
N ILE A 180 6.47 3.61 -3.09
CA ILE A 180 5.05 3.27 -3.17
C ILE A 180 4.91 1.86 -3.75
N THR A 181 4.19 0.99 -3.06
CA THR A 181 4.12 -0.41 -3.47
C THR A 181 2.90 -1.14 -2.89
N SER A 182 2.48 -2.21 -3.55
CA SER A 182 1.31 -3.02 -3.22
C SER A 182 1.62 -4.16 -2.25
N THR A 183 0.98 -4.20 -1.08
CA THR A 183 1.04 -5.25 -0.07
C THR A 183 0.23 -6.49 -0.40
N SER A 184 -0.80 -6.35 -1.24
CA SER A 184 -1.66 -7.47 -1.67
C SER A 184 -1.98 -7.36 -3.15
N PHE A 185 -2.86 -6.45 -3.55
CA PHE A 185 -3.25 -6.25 -4.95
C PHE A 185 -2.51 -5.08 -5.59
N SER A 186 -2.02 -5.29 -6.81
CA SER A 186 -1.51 -4.23 -7.70
C SER A 186 -2.61 -3.72 -8.64
N SER A 187 -2.59 -2.43 -8.93
CA SER A 187 -3.50 -1.72 -9.84
C SER A 187 -2.71 -0.65 -10.61
N ASN A 188 -2.70 -0.78 -11.94
CA ASN A 188 -2.09 0.22 -12.81
C ASN A 188 -2.87 1.54 -12.75
N GLU A 189 -4.17 1.47 -12.52
CA GLU A 189 -5.07 2.60 -12.38
C GLU A 189 -4.74 3.40 -11.12
N PHE A 190 -4.38 2.75 -10.02
CA PHE A 190 -3.90 3.46 -8.84
C PHE A 190 -2.56 4.17 -9.11
N ILE A 191 -1.63 3.53 -9.83
CA ILE A 191 -0.38 4.19 -10.23
C ILE A 191 -0.68 5.41 -11.12
N ASN A 192 -1.63 5.30 -12.05
CA ASN A 192 -2.08 6.42 -12.87
C ASN A 192 -2.69 7.54 -12.02
N SER A 193 -3.53 7.20 -11.03
CA SER A 193 -4.06 8.15 -10.07
C SER A 193 -2.95 8.90 -9.32
N PHE A 194 -1.90 8.19 -8.94
CA PHE A 194 -0.73 8.78 -8.27
C PHE A 194 0.04 9.72 -9.18
N LEU A 195 0.35 9.29 -10.41
CA LEU A 195 1.03 10.13 -11.41
C LEU A 195 0.19 11.36 -11.77
N CYS A 196 -1.14 11.25 -11.80
CA CYS A 196 -2.06 12.38 -11.99
C CYS A 196 -1.95 13.43 -10.88
N ASN A 197 -1.65 13.01 -9.64
CA ASN A 197 -1.59 13.88 -8.47
C ASN A 197 -0.16 14.30 -8.08
N LEU A 198 0.85 13.85 -8.83
CA LEU A 198 2.25 14.17 -8.63
C LEU A 198 2.55 15.58 -9.21
N TRP A 199 2.55 16.61 -8.36
CA TRP A 199 2.73 18.00 -8.78
C TRP A 199 3.85 18.72 -8.03
N ASN A 200 4.40 19.75 -8.67
CA ASN A 200 5.35 20.66 -8.05
C ASN A 200 4.77 21.29 -6.78
N ASP A 201 5.63 21.49 -5.79
CA ASP A 201 5.32 22.07 -4.48
C ASP A 201 4.38 21.24 -3.60
N LYS A 202 3.71 20.20 -4.10
CA LYS A 202 2.98 19.23 -3.26
C LYS A 202 3.95 18.33 -2.50
N THR A 203 3.54 17.87 -1.34
CA THR A 203 4.24 16.78 -0.65
C THR A 203 3.87 15.42 -1.28
N VAL A 204 4.76 14.43 -1.16
CA VAL A 204 4.47 13.05 -1.61
C VAL A 204 3.23 12.49 -0.89
N GLY A 205 3.05 12.84 0.38
CA GLY A 205 1.88 12.45 1.17
C GLY A 205 0.57 13.02 0.62
N GLU A 206 0.54 14.32 0.27
CA GLU A 206 -0.64 14.94 -0.37
C GLU A 206 -0.93 14.31 -1.72
N ALA A 207 0.09 14.13 -2.57
CA ALA A 207 -0.07 13.46 -3.86
C ALA A 207 -0.64 12.04 -3.71
N TYR A 208 -0.16 11.30 -2.71
CA TYR A 208 -0.63 9.94 -2.41
C TYR A 208 -2.06 9.92 -1.87
N MET A 209 -2.41 10.83 -0.97
CA MET A 209 -3.77 10.97 -0.45
C MET A 209 -4.77 11.33 -1.55
N ASP A 210 -4.43 12.33 -2.39
CA ASP A 210 -5.28 12.76 -3.50
C ASP A 210 -5.44 11.65 -4.54
N ALA A 211 -4.39 10.88 -4.80
CA ALA A 211 -4.45 9.71 -5.67
C ALA A 211 -5.44 8.65 -5.18
N ARG A 212 -5.46 8.37 -3.87
CA ARG A 212 -6.42 7.44 -3.27
C ARG A 212 -7.85 7.95 -3.39
N ASN A 213 -8.06 9.23 -3.09
CA ASN A 213 -9.38 9.85 -3.22
C ASN A 213 -9.86 9.83 -4.68
N PHE A 214 -8.98 10.16 -5.64
CA PHE A 214 -9.27 10.10 -7.06
C PHE A 214 -9.60 8.67 -7.53
N HIS A 215 -8.81 7.69 -7.08
CA HIS A 215 -9.02 6.29 -7.39
C HIS A 215 -10.37 5.77 -6.84
N TYR A 216 -10.71 6.11 -5.59
CA TYR A 216 -11.99 5.78 -4.97
C TYR A 216 -13.19 6.37 -5.72
N ASN A 217 -13.07 7.62 -6.18
CA ASN A 217 -14.17 8.38 -6.78
C ASN A 217 -14.45 8.07 -8.26
N GLY A 218 -13.93 6.96 -8.80
CA GLY A 218 -14.17 6.56 -10.19
C GLY A 218 -13.20 7.19 -11.20
N GLY A 219 -12.02 7.63 -10.75
CA GLY A 219 -10.89 7.99 -11.63
C GLY A 219 -10.43 6.85 -12.54
N SER A 220 -10.76 5.60 -12.18
CA SER A 220 -10.54 4.41 -13.00
C SER A 220 -11.68 4.20 -14.00
N VAL A 221 -11.34 4.21 -15.30
CA VAL A 221 -12.26 3.92 -16.43
C VAL A 221 -12.14 2.49 -16.94
N SER A 222 -11.25 1.68 -16.38
CA SER A 222 -10.98 0.33 -16.87
C SER A 222 -11.79 -0.71 -16.10
N SER A 223 -12.33 -1.69 -16.84
CA SER A 223 -13.10 -2.83 -16.34
C SER A 223 -12.28 -3.84 -15.52
N ASN A 224 -10.98 -3.59 -15.32
CA ASN A 224 -10.07 -4.53 -14.66
C ASN A 224 -9.97 -4.29 -13.15
N ASP A 225 -10.43 -3.15 -12.66
CA ASP A 225 -10.28 -2.77 -11.25
C ASP A 225 -11.54 -3.06 -10.42
N ASN A 226 -11.98 -4.32 -10.44
CA ASN A 226 -13.20 -4.77 -9.75
C ASN A 226 -13.10 -4.72 -8.20
N LEU A 227 -11.99 -4.21 -7.65
CA LEU A 227 -11.63 -4.29 -6.23
C LEU A 227 -11.06 -2.97 -5.70
N ILE A 228 -11.60 -1.81 -6.11
CA ILE A 228 -11.18 -0.46 -5.67
C ILE A 228 -10.91 -0.39 -4.15
N GLY A 229 -11.81 -0.95 -3.32
CA GLY A 229 -11.63 -0.99 -1.87
C GLY A 229 -10.40 -1.78 -1.42
N LEU A 230 -10.13 -2.94 -2.05
CA LEU A 230 -8.94 -3.74 -1.75
C LEU A 230 -7.68 -3.09 -2.28
N VAL A 231 -7.71 -2.44 -3.44
CA VAL A 231 -6.59 -1.67 -3.97
C VAL A 231 -6.19 -0.55 -3.01
N LEU A 232 -7.17 0.22 -2.50
CA LEU A 232 -6.90 1.28 -1.53
C LEU A 232 -6.33 0.79 -0.20
N GLN A 233 -6.62 -0.46 0.18
CA GLN A 233 -6.02 -1.13 1.34
C GLN A 233 -4.67 -1.77 1.01
N SER A 234 -4.40 -2.02 -0.28
CA SER A 234 -3.23 -2.74 -0.75
C SER A 234 -2.04 -1.84 -1.01
N TYR A 235 -2.16 -0.53 -1.16
CA TYR A 235 -0.98 0.32 -1.34
C TYR A 235 -0.45 0.92 -0.04
N ALA A 236 0.87 0.98 0.06
CA ALA A 236 1.57 1.67 1.12
C ALA A 236 2.60 2.65 0.55
N LEU A 237 2.65 3.84 1.15
CA LEU A 237 3.74 4.80 1.02
C LEU A 237 4.74 4.55 2.15
N TYR A 238 5.98 4.22 1.79
CA TYR A 238 7.11 4.08 2.69
C TYR A 238 8.10 5.25 2.50
N GLY A 239 8.55 5.86 3.61
CA GLY A 239 9.41 7.05 3.58
C GLY A 239 8.72 8.31 4.11
N ASN A 240 9.35 9.47 3.93
CA ASN A 240 8.86 10.73 4.50
C ASN A 240 7.73 11.33 3.64
N PRO A 241 6.47 11.34 4.11
CA PRO A 241 5.38 11.93 3.33
C PRO A 241 5.52 13.43 3.13
N MET A 242 6.30 14.12 3.98
CA MET A 242 6.50 15.56 3.93
C MET A 242 7.52 16.00 2.88
N GLN A 243 8.13 15.06 2.14
CA GLN A 243 9.03 15.41 1.06
C GLN A 243 8.30 16.22 0.00
N VAL A 244 8.80 17.44 -0.26
CA VAL A 244 8.26 18.31 -1.29
C VAL A 244 8.69 17.78 -2.65
N ILE A 245 7.74 17.61 -3.55
CA ILE A 245 7.98 17.20 -4.91
C ILE A 245 8.36 18.46 -5.70
N ASN A 246 9.53 18.41 -6.34
CA ASN A 246 9.98 19.45 -7.24
C ASN A 246 10.12 18.88 -8.66
N MET A 247 9.37 19.46 -9.58
CA MET A 247 9.23 19.01 -10.96
C MET A 247 9.42 20.21 -11.86
N ASN A 248 10.53 20.24 -12.61
CA ASN A 248 10.84 21.33 -13.54
C ASN A 248 10.04 21.19 -14.85
N TRP A 249 8.71 21.29 -14.76
CA TRP A 249 7.77 21.02 -15.86
C TRP A 249 7.11 22.30 -16.37
N LYS A 250 6.79 22.36 -17.67
CA LYS A 250 6.05 23.50 -18.23
C LYS A 250 4.55 23.33 -17.97
N GLU A 251 3.88 24.44 -17.72
CA GLU A 251 2.43 24.49 -17.44
C GLU A 251 1.57 23.91 -18.58
N GLU A 252 2.02 24.02 -19.84
CA GLU A 252 1.35 23.43 -21.00
C GLU A 252 1.33 21.89 -20.98
N ASP A 253 2.34 21.25 -20.39
CA ASP A 253 2.46 19.79 -20.32
C ASP A 253 1.58 19.24 -19.18
N ARG A 254 1.43 20.02 -18.11
CA ARG A 254 0.48 19.75 -17.01
C ARG A 254 -0.97 19.61 -17.50
N GLU A 255 -1.41 20.51 -18.38
CA GLU A 255 -2.79 20.48 -18.91
C GLU A 255 -3.03 19.31 -19.88
N LYS A 256 -1.99 18.81 -20.56
CA LYS A 256 -2.09 17.58 -21.36
C LYS A 256 -2.29 16.35 -20.49
N ILE A 257 -1.56 16.23 -19.37
CA ILE A 257 -1.69 15.12 -18.42
C ILE A 257 -3.12 15.08 -17.85
N LYS A 258 -3.61 16.23 -17.35
CA LYS A 258 -4.99 16.35 -16.86
C LYS A 258 -6.02 15.92 -17.89
N LYS A 259 -5.88 16.38 -19.14
CA LYS A 259 -6.86 16.11 -20.21
C LYS A 259 -6.82 14.68 -20.73
N ALA A 260 -5.65 14.03 -20.71
CA ALA A 260 -5.46 12.68 -21.24
C ALA A 260 -5.80 11.58 -20.23
N TYR A 261 -5.49 11.77 -18.94
CA TYR A 261 -5.62 10.73 -17.91
C TYR A 261 -6.48 11.14 -16.72
N CYS A 262 -6.49 12.41 -16.31
CA CYS A 262 -7.22 12.86 -15.13
C CYS A 262 -8.64 13.36 -15.48
N LYS A 263 -9.25 12.82 -16.54
CA LYS A 263 -10.50 13.34 -17.13
C LYS A 263 -11.73 13.17 -16.22
N ASN A 264 -11.67 12.23 -15.27
CA ASN A 264 -12.77 11.90 -14.35
C ASN A 264 -12.74 12.67 -13.02
N ASP A 265 -11.80 13.59 -12.83
CA ASP A 265 -11.61 14.30 -11.56
C ASP A 265 -12.84 15.16 -11.20
N LEU A 266 -13.73 15.43 -12.18
CA LEU A 266 -14.61 16.58 -12.12
C LEU A 266 -15.96 16.46 -12.85
N GLU A 267 -16.32 15.33 -13.47
CA GLU A 267 -17.57 15.20 -14.26
C GLU A 267 -18.86 14.95 -13.43
N ASN A 268 -18.77 14.70 -12.11
CA ASN A 268 -19.96 14.55 -11.25
C ASN A 268 -20.50 15.85 -10.65
N LEU A 269 -20.00 17.00 -11.12
CA LEU A 269 -20.50 18.31 -10.74
C LEU A 269 -21.10 18.99 -11.99
N ALA A 270 -22.34 18.58 -12.30
CA ALA A 270 -23.38 19.14 -13.18
C ALA A 270 -23.19 19.11 -14.72
N PRO A 271 -24.13 18.45 -15.44
CA PRO A 271 -25.38 19.09 -15.93
C PRO A 271 -26.65 18.60 -15.19
N ASP A 272 -27.83 19.14 -15.51
CA ASP A 272 -29.17 18.72 -15.04
C ASP A 272 -29.62 19.10 -13.60
N ILE A 273 -29.49 20.39 -13.26
CA ILE A 273 -30.12 20.97 -12.05
C ILE A 273 -31.48 21.61 -12.42
N GLU A 274 -32.54 21.14 -11.78
CA GLU A 274 -33.90 21.68 -11.86
C GLU A 274 -34.17 22.58 -10.65
N PHE A 275 -34.67 23.80 -10.89
CA PHE A 275 -35.20 24.65 -9.82
C PHE A 275 -36.62 24.20 -9.47
N LEU A 276 -36.89 23.92 -8.20
CA LEU A 276 -38.21 23.50 -7.73
C LEU A 276 -39.02 24.70 -7.23
N GLU A 277 -38.53 25.38 -6.19
CA GLU A 277 -39.26 26.47 -5.53
C GLU A 277 -38.36 27.39 -4.68
N GLN A 278 -38.88 28.55 -4.27
CA GLN A 278 -38.27 29.41 -3.24
C GLN A 278 -38.76 29.00 -1.85
N VAL A 279 -37.83 28.76 -0.93
CA VAL A 279 -38.08 28.44 0.48
C VAL A 279 -37.48 29.55 1.34
N GLY A 280 -38.28 30.58 1.64
CA GLY A 280 -37.80 31.77 2.34
C GLY A 280 -36.86 32.60 1.45
N ASN A 281 -35.60 32.76 1.88
CA ASN A 281 -34.54 33.43 1.11
C ASN A 281 -33.69 32.46 0.27
N TYR A 282 -33.98 31.15 0.30
CA TYR A 282 -33.17 30.13 -0.34
C TYR A 282 -33.93 29.43 -1.46
N SER A 283 -33.19 28.91 -2.43
CA SER A 283 -33.75 28.17 -3.57
C SER A 283 -33.64 26.67 -3.31
N LYS A 284 -34.73 25.95 -3.55
CA LYS A 284 -34.76 24.48 -3.52
C LYS A 284 -34.53 23.96 -4.94
N PHE A 285 -33.57 23.04 -5.08
CA PHE A 285 -33.16 22.44 -6.33
C PHE A 285 -33.38 20.93 -6.31
N ARG A 286 -33.42 20.34 -7.50
CA ARG A 286 -33.31 18.91 -7.73
C ARG A 286 -32.17 18.66 -8.71
N LYS A 287 -31.20 17.84 -8.32
CA LYS A 287 -30.15 17.37 -9.23
C LYS A 287 -30.56 16.00 -9.75
N HIS A 288 -30.62 15.86 -11.07
CA HIS A 288 -30.84 14.58 -11.73
C HIS A 288 -29.49 13.88 -11.92
N LEU A 289 -29.42 12.61 -11.54
CA LEU A 289 -28.22 11.77 -11.58
C LEU A 289 -28.54 10.52 -12.39
N VAL A 290 -27.55 10.07 -13.15
CA VAL A 290 -27.67 8.91 -14.02
C VAL A 290 -26.51 7.96 -13.76
N PHE A 291 -26.84 6.72 -13.45
CA PHE A 291 -25.90 5.62 -13.40
C PHE A 291 -26.18 4.66 -14.57
N GLU A 292 -25.15 4.37 -15.37
CA GLU A 292 -25.24 3.50 -16.54
C GLU A 292 -24.22 2.37 -16.49
N ILE A 293 -24.67 1.21 -16.95
CA ILE A 293 -23.86 0.01 -17.20
C ILE A 293 -23.78 -0.17 -18.72
N PRO A 294 -22.77 0.41 -19.39
CA PRO A 294 -22.69 0.42 -20.85
C PRO A 294 -22.49 -0.98 -21.44
N ALA A 295 -21.76 -1.84 -20.72
CA ALA A 295 -21.50 -3.23 -21.10
C ALA A 295 -21.45 -4.12 -19.86
N TYR A 296 -21.76 -5.39 -20.05
CA TYR A 296 -21.52 -6.45 -19.08
C TYR A 296 -21.05 -7.72 -19.79
N GLU A 297 -20.35 -8.56 -19.05
CA GLU A 297 -19.92 -9.89 -19.45
C GLU A 297 -20.29 -10.90 -18.36
N VAL A 298 -20.67 -12.11 -18.77
CA VAL A 298 -20.82 -13.25 -17.86
C VAL A 298 -19.59 -14.14 -18.02
N GLU A 299 -18.68 -14.05 -17.07
CA GLU A 299 -17.49 -14.89 -17.04
C GLU A 299 -17.84 -16.24 -16.42
N ASN A 300 -17.58 -17.32 -17.15
CA ASN A 300 -17.86 -18.67 -16.69
C ASN A 300 -16.55 -19.32 -16.25
N TYR A 301 -16.55 -19.80 -15.02
CA TYR A 301 -15.50 -20.62 -14.42
C TYR A 301 -15.95 -22.08 -14.40
N GLU A 302 -15.07 -23.00 -13.98
CA GLU A 302 -15.39 -24.44 -13.99
C GLU A 302 -16.66 -24.79 -13.20
N ASN A 303 -16.93 -24.07 -12.11
CA ASN A 303 -18.01 -24.40 -11.15
C ASN A 303 -19.01 -23.26 -10.88
N TYR A 304 -18.81 -22.06 -11.43
CA TYR A 304 -19.68 -20.90 -11.19
C TYR A 304 -19.52 -19.85 -12.31
N SER A 305 -20.38 -18.83 -12.29
CA SER A 305 -20.29 -17.67 -13.19
C SER A 305 -20.23 -16.38 -12.37
N LEU A 306 -19.52 -15.35 -12.87
CA LEU A 306 -19.58 -13.99 -12.34
C LEU A 306 -20.11 -13.03 -13.40
N ILE A 307 -20.91 -12.06 -12.98
CA ILE A 307 -21.34 -10.97 -13.86
C ILE A 307 -20.36 -9.82 -13.65
N LYS A 308 -19.57 -9.49 -14.67
CA LYS A 308 -18.77 -8.26 -14.67
C LYS A 308 -19.53 -7.19 -15.43
N ALA A 309 -20.07 -6.22 -14.70
CA ALA A 309 -20.75 -5.08 -15.28
C ALA A 309 -19.86 -3.83 -15.18
N ASN A 310 -19.73 -3.08 -16.28
CA ASN A 310 -18.99 -1.82 -16.25
C ASN A 310 -19.56 -0.89 -15.17
N ASN A 311 -18.68 -0.12 -14.54
CA ASN A 311 -19.02 0.84 -13.50
C ASN A 311 -19.56 0.22 -12.19
N THR A 312 -19.44 -1.10 -12.01
CA THR A 312 -19.81 -1.84 -10.79
C THR A 312 -18.62 -2.62 -10.25
N PHE A 313 -18.70 -3.08 -9.01
CA PHE A 313 -17.84 -4.08 -8.40
C PHE A 313 -18.72 -5.20 -7.82
N ASN A 314 -18.18 -6.40 -7.61
CA ASN A 314 -18.95 -7.49 -7.01
C ASN A 314 -19.03 -7.33 -5.49
N ASN A 315 -20.23 -7.41 -4.93
CA ASN A 315 -20.42 -7.38 -3.47
C ASN A 315 -19.93 -8.69 -2.85
N LEU A 316 -18.95 -8.61 -1.96
CA LEU A 316 -18.36 -9.75 -1.24
C LEU A 316 -18.81 -9.72 0.23
N GLU A 317 -20.11 -9.71 0.43
CA GLU A 317 -20.72 -9.76 1.76
C GLU A 317 -20.92 -11.21 2.20
N TYR A 318 -20.50 -11.53 3.42
CA TYR A 318 -20.55 -12.90 3.94
C TYR A 318 -21.99 -13.42 3.96
N GLY A 319 -22.22 -14.56 3.31
CA GLY A 319 -23.52 -15.20 3.16
C GLY A 319 -24.38 -14.65 2.03
N GLU A 320 -23.96 -13.63 1.28
CA GLU A 320 -24.77 -13.08 0.18
C GLU A 320 -24.33 -13.63 -1.18
N LEU A 321 -25.18 -13.45 -2.19
CA LEU A 321 -24.81 -13.72 -3.58
C LEU A 321 -23.78 -12.70 -4.07
N VAL A 322 -22.81 -13.16 -4.85
CA VAL A 322 -21.77 -12.32 -5.44
C VAL A 322 -22.35 -11.58 -6.65
N LEU A 323 -23.04 -10.47 -6.38
CA LEU A 323 -23.72 -9.67 -7.39
C LEU A 323 -23.01 -8.30 -7.57
N PRO A 324 -22.98 -7.78 -8.80
CA PRO A 324 -22.64 -6.39 -9.09
C PRO A 324 -23.35 -5.39 -8.16
N MET A 325 -22.58 -4.40 -7.69
CA MET A 325 -22.99 -3.27 -6.88
C MET A 325 -22.19 -2.03 -7.32
N ALA A 326 -22.76 -0.85 -7.18
CA ALA A 326 -22.07 0.41 -7.42
C ALA A 326 -22.32 1.39 -6.28
N VAL A 327 -21.31 2.17 -5.89
CA VAL A 327 -21.46 3.28 -4.93
C VAL A 327 -21.17 4.59 -5.67
N ARG A 328 -22.06 5.57 -5.52
CA ARG A 328 -21.95 6.88 -6.18
C ARG A 328 -22.07 8.00 -5.19
N THR A 329 -21.00 8.78 -5.04
CA THR A 329 -20.97 9.94 -4.15
C THR A 329 -21.19 11.23 -4.94
N THR A 330 -22.09 12.07 -4.44
CA THR A 330 -22.33 13.43 -4.93
C THR A 330 -22.00 14.42 -3.83
N HIS A 331 -21.00 15.26 -4.06
CA HIS A 331 -20.57 16.26 -3.09
C HIS A 331 -21.43 17.53 -3.18
N PHE A 332 -21.86 18.03 -2.02
CA PHE A 332 -22.57 19.29 -1.84
C PHE A 332 -21.76 20.26 -0.97
N PRO A 333 -21.99 21.59 -1.11
CA PRO A 333 -21.46 22.58 -0.17
C PRO A 333 -21.78 22.23 1.28
N LEU A 334 -20.86 22.55 2.21
CA LEU A 334 -21.13 22.46 3.65
C LEU A 334 -22.40 23.25 4.00
N ASN A 335 -23.23 22.72 4.91
CA ASN A 335 -24.56 23.24 5.30
C ASN A 335 -25.66 23.15 4.23
N THR A 336 -25.47 22.35 3.17
CA THR A 336 -26.55 22.05 2.23
C THR A 336 -27.65 21.24 2.92
N ILE A 337 -28.91 21.70 2.84
CA ILE A 337 -30.00 20.95 3.44
C ILE A 337 -30.54 19.97 2.39
N ILE A 338 -30.23 18.69 2.53
CA ILE A 338 -30.91 17.65 1.74
C ILE A 338 -32.35 17.53 2.23
N THR A 339 -33.29 17.76 1.33
CA THR A 339 -34.72 17.82 1.62
C THR A 339 -35.47 16.59 1.12
N GLY A 340 -34.87 15.82 0.24
CA GLY A 340 -35.44 14.58 -0.30
C GLY A 340 -34.52 13.95 -1.33
N PHE A 341 -34.85 12.72 -1.71
CA PHE A 341 -34.21 11.99 -2.79
C PHE A 341 -35.22 10.97 -3.32
N SER A 342 -35.10 10.62 -4.60
CA SER A 342 -36.00 9.67 -5.24
C SER A 342 -35.32 8.93 -6.37
N VAL A 343 -35.76 7.69 -6.57
CA VAL A 343 -35.49 6.98 -7.81
C VAL A 343 -36.52 7.45 -8.82
N ASP A 344 -36.07 8.18 -9.83
CA ASP A 344 -37.00 8.75 -10.82
C ASP A 344 -37.51 7.64 -11.74
N ASN A 345 -36.59 6.80 -12.21
CA ASN A 345 -36.90 5.72 -13.14
C ASN A 345 -35.70 4.78 -13.36
N VAL A 346 -35.98 3.48 -13.48
CA VAL A 346 -34.99 2.44 -13.82
C VAL A 346 -35.42 1.76 -15.12
N ARG A 347 -34.53 1.70 -16.12
CA ARG A 347 -34.82 1.17 -17.46
C ARG A 347 -33.63 0.37 -18.00
N ASP A 348 -33.82 -0.11 -19.22
CA ASP A 348 -32.85 -0.86 -20.01
C ASP A 348 -32.37 -2.09 -19.24
N TYR A 349 -33.18 -3.14 -19.25
CA TYR A 349 -32.87 -4.38 -18.54
C TYR A 349 -32.61 -5.53 -19.50
N GLU A 350 -31.78 -6.48 -19.04
CA GLU A 350 -31.54 -7.75 -19.71
C GLU A 350 -31.65 -8.89 -18.70
N ASP A 351 -32.32 -9.98 -19.10
CA ASP A 351 -32.43 -11.18 -18.29
C ASP A 351 -31.19 -12.05 -18.50
N ILE A 352 -30.52 -12.39 -17.41
CA ILE A 352 -29.29 -13.17 -17.38
C ILE A 352 -29.60 -14.51 -16.71
N THR A 353 -29.11 -15.60 -17.29
CA THR A 353 -29.07 -16.90 -16.63
C THR A 353 -27.60 -17.25 -16.39
N ALA A 354 -27.19 -17.34 -15.13
CA ALA A 354 -25.79 -17.53 -14.76
C ALA A 354 -25.68 -18.32 -13.46
N ASP A 355 -24.56 -19.04 -13.27
CA ASP A 355 -24.32 -19.79 -12.04
C ASP A 355 -23.67 -18.94 -10.92
N ILE A 356 -24.35 -17.91 -10.42
CA ILE A 356 -23.77 -16.95 -9.47
C ILE A 356 -23.52 -17.60 -8.10
N PRO A 357 -22.28 -17.55 -7.56
CA PRO A 357 -21.94 -18.13 -6.25
C PRO A 357 -22.40 -17.23 -5.09
N SER A 358 -22.35 -17.78 -3.88
CA SER A 358 -22.39 -17.02 -2.63
C SER A 358 -20.98 -16.80 -2.09
N TYR A 359 -20.78 -15.79 -1.24
CA TYR A 359 -19.47 -15.50 -0.63
C TYR A 359 -19.43 -15.90 0.85
N GLU A 360 -18.54 -16.81 1.24
CA GLU A 360 -18.28 -17.20 2.63
C GLU A 360 -16.76 -17.27 2.87
N GLU A 361 -16.07 -16.11 2.86
CA GLU A 361 -14.60 -16.00 2.81
C GLU A 361 -13.95 -16.52 1.51
N ASP A 362 -14.67 -17.35 0.74
CA ASP A 362 -14.41 -17.79 -0.63
C ASP A 362 -15.74 -17.98 -1.38
N PHE A 363 -15.68 -18.24 -2.69
CA PHE A 363 -16.88 -18.56 -3.48
C PHE A 363 -17.38 -19.96 -3.15
N VAL A 364 -18.62 -20.02 -2.66
CA VAL A 364 -19.33 -21.27 -2.38
C VAL A 364 -20.50 -21.45 -3.34
N GLU A 365 -21.04 -22.67 -3.38
CA GLU A 365 -22.27 -22.95 -4.12
C GLU A 365 -23.37 -21.97 -3.73
N ARG A 366 -24.19 -21.60 -4.71
CA ARG A 366 -25.24 -20.61 -4.52
C ARG A 366 -26.15 -20.94 -3.35
N THR A 367 -26.18 -20.05 -2.36
CA THR A 367 -27.14 -20.13 -1.26
C THR A 367 -28.27 -19.12 -1.47
N CYS A 368 -29.49 -19.64 -1.64
CA CYS A 368 -30.67 -18.84 -1.92
C CYS A 368 -31.50 -18.59 -0.65
N TYR A 369 -31.15 -17.54 0.10
CA TYR A 369 -31.95 -17.09 1.25
C TYR A 369 -33.30 -16.50 0.80
N GLU A 370 -33.30 -15.77 -0.31
CA GLU A 370 -34.49 -15.21 -0.94
C GLU A 370 -34.65 -15.76 -2.37
N GLN A 371 -35.85 -16.23 -2.71
CA GLN A 371 -36.12 -16.73 -4.07
C GLN A 371 -36.24 -15.60 -5.09
N ASN A 372 -36.72 -14.44 -4.63
CA ASN A 372 -36.95 -13.25 -5.43
C ASN A 372 -36.56 -12.03 -4.60
N LYS A 373 -35.78 -11.12 -5.19
CA LYS A 373 -35.32 -9.87 -4.57
C LYS A 373 -35.28 -8.80 -5.65
N SER A 374 -35.91 -7.64 -5.41
CA SER A 374 -35.87 -6.53 -6.36
C SER A 374 -34.46 -5.97 -6.47
N TYR A 375 -34.17 -5.27 -7.58
CA TYR A 375 -33.06 -4.32 -7.58
C TYR A 375 -33.28 -3.27 -6.48
N GLU A 376 -32.19 -2.67 -6.01
CA GLU A 376 -32.22 -1.75 -4.87
C GLU A 376 -31.31 -0.55 -5.13
N ILE A 377 -31.70 0.61 -4.61
CA ILE A 377 -30.84 1.77 -4.50
C ILE A 377 -31.07 2.41 -3.14
N ASN A 378 -30.01 2.45 -2.34
CA ASN A 378 -29.98 3.00 -1.01
C ASN A 378 -29.29 4.35 -1.02
N PHE A 379 -29.77 5.26 -0.19
CA PHE A 379 -29.27 6.63 -0.12
C PHE A 379 -28.82 6.95 1.29
N ASP A 380 -27.58 7.40 1.41
CA ASP A 380 -26.95 7.79 2.66
C ASP A 380 -26.36 9.21 2.58
N GLN A 381 -26.05 9.77 3.75
CA GLN A 381 -25.41 11.08 3.87
C GLN A 381 -24.17 10.98 4.76
N ALA A 382 -23.08 11.59 4.33
CA ALA A 382 -21.85 11.72 5.09
C ALA A 382 -21.41 13.19 5.16
N TYR A 383 -20.58 13.53 6.14
CA TYR A 383 -20.04 14.88 6.33
C TYR A 383 -18.51 14.79 6.41
N SER A 384 -17.82 15.62 5.63
CA SER A 384 -16.38 15.83 5.74
C SER A 384 -16.09 17.20 6.35
N ALA A 385 -14.82 17.54 6.56
CA ALA A 385 -14.43 18.88 7.03
C ALA A 385 -14.92 20.00 6.11
N ASN A 386 -15.06 19.72 4.79
CA ASN A 386 -15.28 20.74 3.76
C ASN A 386 -16.52 20.47 2.85
N SER A 387 -17.18 19.32 2.97
CA SER A 387 -18.32 18.93 2.12
C SER A 387 -19.39 18.15 2.89
N GLN A 388 -20.60 18.16 2.34
CA GLN A 388 -21.65 17.22 2.69
C GLN A 388 -21.89 16.30 1.50
N ASP A 389 -21.83 14.99 1.73
CA ASP A 389 -21.81 13.99 0.68
C ASP A 389 -23.14 13.24 0.67
N PHE A 390 -23.69 13.03 -0.53
CA PHE A 390 -24.86 12.20 -0.78
C PHE A 390 -24.40 10.93 -1.50
N ILE A 391 -24.63 9.78 -0.87
CA ILE A 391 -24.13 8.49 -1.34
C ILE A 391 -25.31 7.69 -1.86
N ALA A 392 -25.21 7.18 -3.09
CA ALA A 392 -26.16 6.27 -3.68
C ALA A 392 -25.51 4.89 -3.88
N THR A 393 -25.97 3.90 -3.12
CA THR A 393 -25.56 2.50 -3.22
C THR A 393 -26.56 1.76 -4.09
N ILE A 394 -26.12 1.29 -5.26
CA ILE A 394 -26.96 0.74 -6.32
C ILE A 394 -26.67 -0.76 -6.45
N HIS A 395 -27.70 -1.57 -6.25
CA HIS A 395 -27.72 -3.00 -6.53
C HIS A 395 -28.50 -3.23 -7.83
N PRO A 396 -27.83 -3.25 -9.00
CA PRO A 396 -28.48 -3.23 -10.31
C PRO A 396 -29.20 -4.51 -10.71
N LEU A 397 -29.04 -5.60 -9.95
CA LEU A 397 -29.62 -6.91 -10.27
C LEU A 397 -30.86 -7.20 -9.44
N GLU A 398 -31.94 -7.53 -10.14
CA GLU A 398 -33.12 -8.18 -9.57
C GLU A 398 -32.99 -9.70 -9.68
N ILE A 399 -33.24 -10.41 -8.58
CA ILE A 399 -33.33 -11.86 -8.55
C ILE A 399 -34.74 -12.25 -8.96
N LEU A 400 -34.88 -12.81 -10.17
CA LEU A 400 -36.16 -13.31 -10.68
C LEU A 400 -36.48 -14.71 -10.14
N ASN A 401 -35.45 -15.57 -10.06
CA ASN A 401 -35.50 -16.88 -9.42
C ASN A 401 -34.08 -17.29 -9.05
N CYS A 402 -33.76 -17.23 -7.75
CA CYS A 402 -32.43 -17.58 -7.26
C CYS A 402 -32.07 -19.04 -7.55
N SER A 403 -32.99 -19.98 -7.32
CA SER A 403 -32.71 -21.42 -7.49
C SER A 403 -32.41 -21.80 -8.94
N GLU A 404 -33.00 -21.06 -9.89
CA GLU A 404 -32.78 -21.28 -11.33
C GLU A 404 -31.65 -20.41 -11.92
N GLY A 405 -31.05 -19.52 -11.13
CA GLY A 405 -29.99 -18.62 -11.57
C GLY A 405 -30.46 -17.56 -12.55
N LYS A 406 -31.71 -17.14 -12.43
CA LYS A 406 -32.32 -16.14 -13.30
C LYS A 406 -32.30 -14.78 -12.62
N PHE A 407 -31.62 -13.85 -13.25
CA PHE A 407 -31.46 -12.48 -12.78
C PHE A 407 -31.88 -11.51 -13.87
N ARG A 408 -32.21 -10.29 -13.50
CA ARG A 408 -32.45 -9.18 -14.42
C ARG A 408 -31.51 -8.04 -14.06
N LEU A 409 -30.58 -7.75 -14.97
CA LEU A 409 -29.65 -6.63 -14.83
C LEU A 409 -30.31 -5.38 -15.39
N TYR A 410 -30.57 -4.40 -14.55
CA TYR A 410 -30.94 -3.06 -14.99
C TYR A 410 -29.66 -2.28 -15.32
N LYS A 411 -29.63 -1.65 -16.48
CA LYS A 411 -28.43 -0.99 -17.01
C LYS A 411 -28.50 0.52 -16.88
N LYS A 412 -29.66 1.09 -16.55
CA LYS A 412 -29.82 2.54 -16.42
C LYS A 412 -30.69 2.93 -15.25
N PHE A 413 -30.10 3.64 -14.29
CA PHE A 413 -30.73 4.17 -13.10
C PHE A 413 -30.74 5.70 -13.15
N ASN A 414 -31.94 6.28 -13.23
CA ASN A 414 -32.12 7.71 -13.05
C ASN A 414 -32.67 7.95 -11.64
N TYR A 415 -31.97 8.76 -10.88
CA TYR A 415 -32.34 9.13 -9.53
C TYR A 415 -32.03 10.60 -9.30
N SER A 416 -32.69 11.19 -8.31
CA SER A 416 -32.56 12.60 -8.03
C SER A 416 -32.43 12.87 -6.55
N VAL A 417 -31.76 13.98 -6.25
CA VAL A 417 -31.60 14.49 -4.89
C VAL A 417 -32.08 15.93 -4.86
N GLU A 418 -32.99 16.21 -3.93
CA GLU A 418 -33.54 17.52 -3.68
C GLU A 418 -32.81 18.19 -2.53
N TYR A 419 -32.33 19.39 -2.74
CA TYR A 419 -31.51 20.09 -1.76
C TYR A 419 -31.75 21.60 -1.79
N ILE A 420 -31.52 22.23 -0.64
CA ILE A 420 -31.44 23.68 -0.52
C ILE A 420 -29.97 24.02 -0.38
N ALA A 421 -29.40 24.59 -1.45
CA ALA A 421 -28.08 25.18 -1.38
C ALA A 421 -28.21 26.55 -0.69
N LEU A 422 -27.55 26.70 0.46
CA LEU A 422 -27.49 28.00 1.14
C LEU A 422 -26.56 28.99 0.44
N SER A 423 -25.89 28.55 -0.63
CA SER A 423 -25.07 29.36 -1.53
C SER A 423 -25.56 29.24 -2.98
N PRO A 424 -25.57 30.33 -3.77
CA PRO A 424 -25.83 30.25 -5.21
C PRO A 424 -24.65 29.66 -6.00
N VAL A 425 -23.51 29.44 -5.35
CA VAL A 425 -22.24 29.05 -5.94
C VAL A 425 -21.50 28.04 -5.04
N LEU A 426 -20.87 27.01 -5.63
CA LEU A 426 -19.95 26.10 -4.94
C LEU A 426 -18.50 26.42 -5.37
N ILE A 427 -17.61 26.62 -4.39
CA ILE A 427 -16.17 26.54 -4.60
C ILE A 427 -15.83 25.05 -4.71
N LYS A 428 -15.51 24.62 -5.93
CA LYS A 428 -15.28 23.22 -6.30
C LYS A 428 -13.90 22.75 -5.87
N ASN A 429 -12.90 23.60 -6.10
CA ASN A 429 -11.52 23.30 -5.82
C ASN A 429 -10.76 24.60 -5.54
N VAL A 430 -9.77 24.53 -4.65
CA VAL A 430 -8.83 25.62 -4.37
C VAL A 430 -7.43 25.05 -4.49
N ASN A 431 -6.78 25.35 -5.61
CA ASN A 431 -5.41 24.96 -5.85
C ASN A 431 -4.48 26.08 -5.40
N ALA A 432 -3.80 25.86 -4.28
CA ALA A 432 -2.77 26.75 -3.76
C ALA A 432 -1.40 26.05 -3.79
N PRO A 433 -0.29 26.80 -3.93
CA PRO A 433 1.06 26.23 -3.76
C PRO A 433 1.25 25.76 -2.32
N ALA A 434 1.85 24.58 -2.08
CA ALA A 434 2.08 24.13 -0.71
C ALA A 434 3.21 24.91 -0.03
N ASN A 435 4.17 25.43 -0.81
CA ASN A 435 5.24 26.28 -0.32
C ASN A 435 5.34 27.58 -1.11
N VAL A 436 5.49 28.71 -0.43
CA VAL A 436 5.79 30.01 -1.04
C VAL A 436 6.83 30.73 -0.22
N ASN A 437 7.54 31.68 -0.80
CA ASN A 437 8.49 32.47 -0.03
C ASN A 437 7.81 33.66 0.64
N ILE A 438 8.43 34.18 1.69
CA ILE A 438 7.93 35.40 2.36
C ILE A 438 7.77 36.56 1.37
N ASN A 439 6.63 37.25 1.44
CA ASN A 439 6.27 38.38 0.57
C ASN A 439 6.17 38.06 -0.93
N ASP A 440 6.32 36.81 -1.36
CA ASP A 440 6.02 36.43 -2.74
C ASP A 440 4.51 36.39 -2.97
N VAL A 441 4.12 36.44 -4.24
CA VAL A 441 2.71 36.33 -4.64
C VAL A 441 2.27 34.88 -4.49
N ILE A 442 1.22 34.67 -3.70
CA ILE A 442 0.47 33.42 -3.65
C ILE A 442 -0.54 33.46 -4.79
N ASN A 443 -0.34 32.58 -5.77
CA ASN A 443 -1.28 32.36 -6.87
C ASN A 443 -2.21 31.21 -6.47
N VAL A 444 -3.48 31.52 -6.28
CA VAL A 444 -4.51 30.53 -5.99
C VAL A 444 -5.47 30.46 -7.17
N ASN A 445 -5.66 29.25 -7.70
CA ASN A 445 -6.64 28.99 -8.73
C ASN A 445 -7.86 28.32 -8.10
N ALA A 446 -8.98 29.02 -8.10
CA ALA A 446 -10.23 28.49 -7.59
C ALA A 446 -11.18 28.15 -8.73
N GLU A 447 -11.72 26.94 -8.69
CA GLU A 447 -12.79 26.51 -9.58
C GLU A 447 -14.14 26.73 -8.91
N ILE A 448 -15.04 27.34 -9.65
CA ILE A 448 -16.34 27.78 -9.17
C ILE A 448 -17.43 27.14 -10.03
N MET A 449 -18.49 26.71 -9.36
CA MET A 449 -19.67 26.12 -9.98
C MET A 449 -20.94 26.90 -9.63
N PRO A 450 -21.67 27.43 -10.61
CA PRO A 450 -23.00 27.97 -10.37
C PRO A 450 -23.95 26.84 -9.97
N LEU A 451 -24.68 27.03 -8.88
CA LEU A 451 -25.72 26.09 -8.43
C LEU A 451 -27.12 26.53 -8.87
N THR A 452 -27.23 27.68 -9.54
CA THR A 452 -28.49 28.24 -10.01
C THR A 452 -28.39 28.62 -11.49
N ASN A 453 -29.51 28.55 -12.21
CA ASN A 453 -29.60 28.97 -13.61
C ASN A 453 -29.59 30.50 -13.79
N GLN A 454 -29.59 31.26 -12.69
CA GLN A 454 -29.50 32.71 -12.72
C GLN A 454 -28.07 33.13 -12.43
N ASN A 455 -27.58 34.09 -13.20
CA ASN A 455 -26.28 34.69 -12.91
C ASN A 455 -26.39 35.50 -11.63
N VAL A 456 -25.57 35.16 -10.64
CA VAL A 456 -25.51 35.87 -9.36
C VAL A 456 -24.18 36.60 -9.27
N ASN A 457 -24.23 37.86 -8.84
CA ASN A 457 -23.03 38.60 -8.46
C ASN A 457 -22.79 38.37 -6.97
N GLY A 458 -21.58 38.00 -6.60
CA GLY A 458 -21.15 37.84 -5.22
C GLY A 458 -19.71 38.30 -5.05
N ILE A 459 -19.21 38.23 -3.83
CA ILE A 459 -17.82 38.57 -3.51
C ILE A 459 -17.08 37.29 -3.18
N LEU A 460 -15.98 37.03 -3.88
CA LEU A 460 -15.02 36.03 -3.45
C LEU A 460 -13.96 36.72 -2.61
N ALA A 461 -13.67 36.20 -1.42
CA ALA A 461 -12.75 36.80 -0.47
C ALA A 461 -11.82 35.76 0.14
N VAL A 462 -10.56 36.13 0.38
CA VAL A 462 -9.61 35.30 1.13
C VAL A 462 -9.46 35.88 2.53
N TYR A 463 -9.60 35.03 3.54
CA TYR A 463 -9.31 35.33 4.93
C TYR A 463 -8.09 34.53 5.40
N ASN A 464 -7.32 35.10 6.33
CA ASN A 464 -6.25 34.38 7.02
C ASN A 464 -6.76 33.74 8.33
N ASN A 465 -5.88 32.97 8.99
CA ASN A 465 -6.14 32.36 10.31
C ASN A 465 -6.57 33.32 11.44
N LYS A 466 -6.32 34.62 11.30
CA LYS A 466 -6.79 35.67 12.23
C LYS A 466 -8.15 36.25 11.82
N ASN A 467 -8.83 35.59 10.89
CA ASN A 467 -10.09 36.02 10.29
C ASN A 467 -10.03 37.43 9.70
N THR A 468 -8.86 37.83 9.19
CA THR A 468 -8.66 39.10 8.51
C THR A 468 -8.78 38.89 7.01
N LYS A 469 -9.65 39.67 6.36
CA LYS A 469 -9.81 39.67 4.90
C LYS A 469 -8.57 40.29 4.25
N ILE A 470 -7.85 39.51 3.44
CA ILE A 470 -6.61 39.92 2.78
C ILE A 470 -6.76 40.15 1.28
N TRP A 471 -7.83 39.61 0.70
CA TRP A 471 -8.15 39.78 -0.71
C TRP A 471 -9.67 39.69 -0.90
N GLU A 472 -10.21 40.44 -1.85
CA GLU A 472 -11.57 40.26 -2.33
C GLU A 472 -11.75 40.72 -3.78
N ARG A 473 -12.72 40.13 -4.46
CA ARG A 473 -13.15 40.54 -5.79
C ARG A 473 -14.63 40.23 -5.99
N GLU A 474 -15.34 41.16 -6.62
CA GLU A 474 -16.68 40.87 -7.14
C GLU A 474 -16.56 39.91 -8.32
N ILE A 475 -17.31 38.81 -8.25
CA ILE A 475 -17.34 37.79 -9.30
C ILE A 475 -18.78 37.59 -9.78
N ASN A 476 -18.91 37.20 -11.05
CA ASN A 476 -20.15 36.68 -11.59
C ASN A 476 -20.12 35.15 -11.54
N SER A 477 -21.23 34.51 -11.19
CA SER A 477 -21.31 33.05 -11.09
C SER A 477 -21.03 32.29 -12.40
N ASN A 478 -20.97 32.97 -13.55
CA ASN A 478 -20.58 32.37 -14.83
C ASN A 478 -19.06 32.28 -15.05
N ASP A 479 -18.27 32.99 -14.24
CA ASP A 479 -16.82 32.95 -14.32
C ASP A 479 -16.32 31.74 -13.52
N LEU A 480 -16.24 30.58 -14.19
CA LEU A 480 -16.00 29.28 -13.56
C LEU A 480 -14.58 29.10 -12.98
N VAL A 481 -13.63 29.94 -13.38
CA VAL A 481 -12.24 29.87 -12.90
C VAL A 481 -11.83 31.25 -12.41
N GLN A 482 -11.31 31.30 -11.19
CA GLN A 482 -10.88 32.51 -10.54
C GLN A 482 -9.40 32.42 -10.21
N GLU A 483 -8.62 33.26 -10.89
CA GLU A 483 -7.22 33.51 -10.52
C GLU A 483 -7.19 34.54 -9.40
N ILE A 484 -6.62 34.15 -8.27
CA ILE A 484 -6.56 34.91 -7.03
C ILE A 484 -5.09 35.15 -6.71
N GLN A 485 -4.74 36.40 -6.47
CA GLN A 485 -3.37 36.79 -6.15
C GLN A 485 -3.35 37.65 -4.89
N PHE A 486 -2.62 37.20 -3.89
CA PHE A 486 -2.33 37.96 -2.68
C PHE A 486 -0.91 37.66 -2.21
N TYR A 487 -0.38 38.48 -1.30
CA TYR A 487 1.01 38.34 -0.86
C TYR A 487 1.11 37.44 0.36
N ALA A 488 2.11 36.57 0.37
CA ALA A 488 2.49 35.82 1.55
C ALA A 488 2.92 36.77 2.68
N PRO A 489 2.60 36.48 3.95
CA PRO A 489 3.08 37.28 5.06
C PRO A 489 4.62 37.23 5.18
N SER A 490 5.18 38.16 5.93
CA SER A 490 6.61 38.14 6.29
C SER A 490 6.94 37.11 7.40
N GLU A 491 5.92 36.44 7.93
CA GLU A 491 6.05 35.42 8.96
C GLU A 491 6.32 34.05 8.30
N GLU A 492 7.19 33.25 8.91
CA GLU A 492 7.60 31.94 8.37
C GLU A 492 6.75 30.87 9.04
N GLY A 493 6.42 29.80 8.31
CA GLY A 493 5.67 28.66 8.79
C GLY A 493 4.31 28.52 8.10
N LEU A 494 3.56 27.50 8.54
CA LEU A 494 2.26 27.17 7.98
C LEU A 494 1.25 28.30 8.19
N GLN A 495 0.73 28.82 7.08
CA GLN A 495 -0.33 29.81 7.06
C GLN A 495 -1.62 29.15 6.58
N GLU A 496 -2.69 29.31 7.36
CA GLU A 496 -4.01 28.82 7.00
C GLU A 496 -4.86 29.96 6.45
N TYR A 497 -5.63 29.66 5.41
CA TYR A 497 -6.52 30.57 4.73
C TYR A 497 -7.90 29.93 4.50
N SER A 498 -8.93 30.77 4.37
CA SER A 498 -10.22 30.37 3.81
C SER A 498 -10.51 31.20 2.58
N LEU A 499 -10.90 30.53 1.50
CA LEU A 499 -11.56 31.16 0.37
C LEU A 499 -13.07 31.13 0.63
N GLU A 500 -13.70 32.30 0.64
CA GLU A 500 -15.11 32.46 1.02
C GLU A 500 -15.89 33.14 -0.10
N PHE A 501 -17.05 32.57 -0.44
CA PHE A 501 -18.03 33.22 -1.28
C PHE A 501 -19.09 33.90 -0.41
N ILE A 502 -19.19 35.22 -0.53
CA ILE A 502 -20.06 36.09 0.23
C ILE A 502 -21.20 36.56 -0.66
N TYR A 503 -22.42 36.32 -0.19
CA TYR A 503 -23.65 36.74 -0.86
C TYR A 503 -24.57 37.39 0.16
N ASN A 504 -25.19 38.54 -0.19
CA ASN A 504 -26.02 39.32 0.75
C ASN A 504 -25.34 39.62 2.10
N ASN A 505 -24.01 39.84 2.09
CA ASN A 505 -23.20 40.14 3.27
C ASN A 505 -23.10 38.98 4.29
N GLU A 506 -23.36 37.75 3.86
CA GLU A 506 -23.12 36.53 4.63
C GLU A 506 -22.19 35.59 3.84
N THR A 507 -21.25 34.94 4.52
CA THR A 507 -20.46 33.85 3.93
C THR A 507 -21.37 32.64 3.77
N VAL A 508 -21.61 32.24 2.53
CA VAL A 508 -22.55 31.17 2.19
C VAL A 508 -21.84 29.89 1.72
N ASN A 509 -20.60 29.99 1.27
CA ASN A 509 -19.74 28.86 0.96
C ASN A 509 -18.27 29.21 1.23
N TYR A 510 -17.48 28.25 1.68
CA TYR A 510 -16.04 28.44 1.87
C TYR A 510 -15.26 27.15 1.65
N GLN A 511 -13.96 27.29 1.39
CA GLN A 511 -13.00 26.20 1.36
C GLN A 511 -11.70 26.65 2.03
N GLN A 512 -11.19 25.83 2.96
CA GLN A 512 -9.91 26.09 3.61
C GLN A 512 -8.75 25.56 2.77
N PHE A 513 -7.62 26.25 2.85
CA PHE A 513 -6.35 25.82 2.27
C PHE A 513 -5.21 26.34 3.13
N SER A 514 -4.03 25.73 3.02
CA SER A 514 -2.85 26.18 3.76
C SER A 514 -1.66 26.31 2.83
N VAL A 515 -0.74 27.19 3.20
CA VAL A 515 0.50 27.45 2.47
C VAL A 515 1.62 27.58 3.48
N ASN A 516 2.68 26.80 3.33
CA ASN A 516 3.87 26.93 4.14
C ASN A 516 4.75 28.07 3.61
N VAL A 517 4.92 29.12 4.42
CA VAL A 517 5.69 30.30 4.03
C VAL A 517 7.15 30.15 4.46
N ARG A 518 8.07 30.18 3.49
CA ARG A 518 9.50 29.97 3.67
C ARG A 518 10.26 31.28 3.73
N LEU A 519 11.07 31.42 4.78
CA LEU A 519 12.01 32.53 4.90
C LEU A 519 13.44 32.04 4.69
N LEU A 520 13.80 30.95 5.37
CA LEU A 520 15.12 30.38 5.35
C LEU A 520 15.05 28.85 5.39
N ASP A 521 15.35 28.24 4.24
CA ASP A 521 15.54 26.79 4.15
C ASP A 521 16.97 26.45 4.55
N VAL A 522 17.15 25.43 5.39
CA VAL A 522 18.45 25.08 5.95
C VAL A 522 18.67 23.60 5.88
N ASN A 523 19.56 23.20 4.98
CA ASN A 523 19.85 21.81 4.69
C ASN A 523 21.33 21.53 4.97
N ALA A 524 21.64 20.32 5.44
CA ALA A 524 23.01 19.87 5.64
C ALA A 524 23.31 18.71 4.70
N GLU A 525 24.46 18.77 4.03
CA GLU A 525 24.97 17.65 3.24
C GLU A 525 25.56 16.60 4.20
N ILE A 526 24.73 15.65 4.63
CA ILE A 526 25.14 14.58 5.52
C ILE A 526 25.68 13.41 4.68
N PRO A 527 26.95 13.00 4.86
CA PRO A 527 27.48 11.83 4.17
C PRO A 527 26.83 10.56 4.69
N ALA A 528 26.71 9.55 3.81
CA ALA A 528 26.30 8.19 4.17
C ALA A 528 27.14 7.59 5.33
N LYS A 529 28.43 7.91 5.33
CA LYS A 529 29.44 7.54 6.33
C LYS A 529 30.38 8.71 6.56
N ALA A 530 30.44 9.22 7.78
CA ALA A 530 31.34 10.29 8.17
C ALA A 530 32.76 9.76 8.49
N SER A 531 33.78 10.44 7.98
CA SER A 531 35.19 10.21 8.34
C SER A 531 35.52 10.73 9.74
N GLU A 532 36.71 10.40 10.26
CA GLU A 532 37.17 10.86 11.58
C GLU A 532 37.17 12.39 11.71
N ASN A 533 37.55 13.08 10.64
CA ASN A 533 37.37 14.51 10.48
C ASN A 533 36.46 14.72 9.27
N GLN A 534 35.27 15.27 9.50
CA GLN A 534 34.22 15.39 8.51
C GLN A 534 33.77 16.83 8.39
N ASP A 535 33.83 17.37 7.18
CA ASP A 535 33.19 18.64 6.87
C ASP A 535 31.72 18.39 6.58
N ILE A 536 30.84 19.14 7.25
CA ILE A 536 29.41 19.17 6.96
C ILE A 536 29.09 20.52 6.33
N ASN A 537 28.71 20.48 5.05
CA ASN A 537 28.31 21.67 4.32
C ASN A 537 26.86 22.01 4.65
N LEU A 538 26.65 23.16 5.26
CA LEU A 538 25.34 23.74 5.52
C LEU A 538 24.98 24.66 4.36
N LYS A 539 23.79 24.46 3.80
CA LYS A 539 23.16 25.28 2.77
C LYS A 539 22.02 26.07 3.40
N PHE A 540 22.08 27.38 3.30
CA PHE A 540 21.09 28.33 3.76
C PHE A 540 20.50 29.01 2.53
N ASN A 541 19.31 28.58 2.10
CA ASN A 541 18.62 29.24 1.01
C ASN A 541 17.67 30.28 1.59
N SER A 542 17.98 31.55 1.35
CA SER A 542 17.23 32.67 1.90
C SER A 542 16.35 33.31 0.85
N TYR A 543 15.09 33.51 1.20
CA TYR A 543 14.14 34.23 0.36
C TYR A 543 13.79 35.62 0.93
N ALA A 544 14.52 36.06 1.95
CA ALA A 544 14.34 37.42 2.45
C ALA A 544 14.84 38.43 1.43
N GLY A 545 14.00 39.42 1.10
CA GLY A 545 14.36 40.56 0.26
C GLY A 545 15.40 41.52 0.88
N GLN A 546 16.05 41.13 1.98
CA GLN A 546 17.08 41.90 2.65
C GLN A 546 18.20 40.98 3.16
N ILE A 547 19.42 41.52 3.22
CA ILE A 547 20.55 40.84 3.87
C ILE A 547 20.33 40.87 5.37
N PHE A 548 20.55 39.74 6.04
CA PHE A 548 20.48 39.67 7.50
C PHE A 548 21.64 38.88 8.10
N SER A 549 21.88 39.09 9.40
CA SER A 549 22.84 38.29 10.16
C SER A 549 22.15 37.04 10.70
N LEU A 550 22.76 35.89 10.48
CA LEU A 550 22.41 34.62 11.10
C LEU A 550 23.49 34.27 12.10
N ASP A 551 23.08 34.09 13.36
CA ASP A 551 23.92 33.55 14.42
C ASP A 551 23.54 32.08 14.62
N ALA A 552 24.50 31.19 14.47
CA ALA A 552 24.32 29.76 14.64
C ALA A 552 25.19 29.24 15.78
N LYS A 553 24.62 28.35 16.59
CA LYS A 553 25.37 27.47 17.48
C LYS A 553 25.17 26.04 17.01
N TYR A 554 26.23 25.26 17.08
CA TYR A 554 26.14 23.84 16.81
C TYR A 554 26.69 23.02 17.96
N TYR A 555 26.07 21.87 18.17
CA TYR A 555 26.42 20.94 19.23
C TYR A 555 26.45 19.54 18.65
N LEU A 556 27.57 18.84 18.85
CA LEU A 556 27.74 17.44 18.49
C LEU A 556 27.66 16.60 19.75
N PHE A 557 26.67 15.73 19.83
CA PHE A 557 26.42 14.86 20.96
C PHE A 557 26.67 13.39 20.63
N LYS A 558 27.20 12.65 21.61
CA LYS A 558 27.11 11.19 21.67
C LYS A 558 26.16 10.83 22.81
N GLY A 559 24.95 10.39 22.48
CA GLY A 559 23.87 10.27 23.47
C GLY A 559 23.66 11.62 24.17
N ASN A 560 23.76 11.64 25.51
CA ASN A 560 23.62 12.89 26.28
C ASN A 560 24.95 13.60 26.53
N THR A 561 26.07 13.11 25.98
CA THR A 561 27.40 13.69 26.21
C THR A 561 27.78 14.62 25.07
N LEU A 562 28.01 15.89 25.38
CA LEU A 562 28.55 16.86 24.42
C LEU A 562 30.00 16.49 24.05
N LYS A 563 30.29 16.44 22.75
CA LYS A 563 31.60 16.08 22.20
C LYS A 563 32.31 17.27 21.57
N GLN A 564 31.55 18.09 20.86
CA GLN A 564 32.05 19.30 20.25
C GLN A 564 30.93 20.33 20.27
N GLU A 565 31.27 21.59 20.45
CA GLU A 565 30.37 22.70 20.20
C GLU A 565 31.12 23.81 19.47
N GLY A 566 30.38 24.66 18.80
CA GLY A 566 30.92 25.85 18.18
C GLY A 566 29.82 26.83 17.85
N ASN A 567 30.23 27.99 17.38
CA ASN A 567 29.32 29.01 16.88
C ASN A 567 29.94 29.70 15.67
N PHE A 568 29.07 30.26 14.85
CA PHE A 568 29.46 31.12 13.76
C PHE A 568 28.37 32.15 13.50
N SER A 569 28.78 33.29 12.99
CA SER A 569 27.88 34.29 12.44
C SER A 569 28.12 34.40 10.95
N LYS A 570 27.05 34.45 10.17
CA LYS A 570 27.12 34.58 8.72
C LYS A 570 26.14 35.64 8.25
N SER A 571 26.59 36.50 7.34
CA SER A 571 25.70 37.37 6.58
C SER A 571 25.03 36.53 5.49
N ILE A 572 23.70 36.46 5.54
CA ILE A 572 22.88 35.69 4.61
C ILE A 572 22.36 36.65 3.54
N ASN A 573 22.76 36.42 2.30
CA ASN A 573 22.26 37.13 1.13
C ASN A 573 21.01 36.45 0.59
N LEU A 574 20.29 37.10 -0.32
CA LEU A 574 19.22 36.45 -1.10
C LEU A 574 19.79 35.25 -1.87
N GLY A 575 19.06 34.14 -1.89
CA GLY A 575 19.44 32.89 -2.56
C GLY A 575 20.32 31.97 -1.70
N GLU A 576 21.10 31.11 -2.35
CA GLU A 576 21.92 30.10 -1.69
C GLU A 576 23.15 30.72 -1.00
N ASN A 577 23.36 30.35 0.25
CA ASN A 577 24.54 30.67 1.03
C ASN A 577 25.09 29.39 1.67
N THR A 578 26.41 29.20 1.68
CA THR A 578 27.01 27.97 2.20
C THR A 578 27.95 28.23 3.39
N TYR A 579 28.02 27.28 4.31
CA TYR A 579 28.99 27.30 5.42
C TYR A 579 29.40 25.87 5.78
N ALA A 580 30.70 25.60 5.83
CA ALA A 580 31.20 24.30 6.26
C ALA A 580 31.50 24.34 7.77
N ILE A 581 30.95 23.39 8.52
CA ILE A 581 31.40 23.09 9.87
C ILE A 581 32.34 21.88 9.82
N GLN A 582 33.46 21.97 10.54
CA GLN A 582 34.38 20.84 10.66
C GLN A 582 34.10 20.08 11.97
N LEU A 583 33.70 18.83 11.83
CA LEU A 583 33.52 17.89 12.94
C LEU A 583 34.79 17.05 13.09
N ASN A 584 35.37 16.99 14.29
CA ASN A 584 36.66 16.33 14.52
C ASN A 584 36.55 15.20 15.55
N ASN A 585 37.49 14.26 15.48
CA ASN A 585 37.60 13.11 16.39
C ASN A 585 36.35 12.22 16.42
N LEU A 586 35.66 12.12 15.28
CA LEU A 586 34.57 11.17 15.10
C LEU A 586 35.15 9.75 15.10
N LYS A 587 34.53 8.84 15.84
CA LYS A 587 35.02 7.47 15.97
C LYS A 587 34.00 6.50 15.43
N ARG A 588 34.44 5.57 14.58
CA ARG A 588 33.61 4.45 14.13
C ARG A 588 33.00 3.66 15.31
N SER A 589 33.76 3.47 16.39
CA SER A 589 33.28 2.82 17.62
C SER A 589 32.14 3.56 18.33
N ASP A 590 31.94 4.85 18.04
CA ASP A 590 30.83 5.62 18.59
C ASP A 590 29.55 5.47 17.74
N GLN A 591 29.66 4.88 16.55
CA GLN A 591 28.59 4.52 15.59
C GLN A 591 27.86 5.73 14.99
N SER A 592 27.37 6.64 15.83
CA SER A 592 26.72 7.86 15.36
C SER A 592 26.80 9.00 16.39
N TYR A 593 26.53 10.21 15.90
CA TYR A 593 26.43 11.43 16.70
C TYR A 593 25.19 12.22 16.29
N THR A 594 24.62 12.98 17.23
CA THR A 594 23.56 13.94 16.94
C THR A 594 24.16 15.32 16.80
N LEU A 595 24.03 15.93 15.63
CA LEU A 595 24.37 17.32 15.38
C LEU A 595 23.12 18.18 15.55
N ILE A 596 23.11 19.07 16.54
CA ILE A 596 22.04 20.04 16.76
C ILE A 596 22.53 21.40 16.30
N LEU A 597 21.75 22.05 15.43
CA LEU A 597 21.94 23.44 15.01
C LEU A 597 20.86 24.30 15.66
N GLU A 598 21.27 25.30 16.42
CA GLU A 598 20.39 26.36 16.90
C GLU A 598 20.69 27.64 16.12
N LEU A 599 19.71 28.09 15.34
CA LEU A 599 19.82 29.24 14.47
C LEU A 599 19.01 30.39 15.04
N SER A 600 19.58 31.59 15.01
CA SER A 600 18.92 32.83 15.40
C SER A 600 19.08 33.86 14.29
N TYR A 601 17.96 34.29 13.72
CA TYR A 601 17.93 35.27 12.62
C TYR A 601 16.63 36.06 12.67
N LEU A 602 16.70 37.38 12.41
CA LEU A 602 15.52 38.27 12.37
C LEU A 602 14.57 38.15 13.58
N GLY A 603 15.12 37.91 14.79
CA GLY A 603 14.34 37.73 16.02
C GLY A 603 13.65 36.37 16.16
N LYS A 604 13.83 35.47 15.19
CA LYS A 604 13.33 34.09 15.19
C LYS A 604 14.41 33.12 15.68
N LYS A 605 13.97 31.95 16.14
CA LYS A 605 14.84 30.81 16.48
C LYS A 605 14.36 29.56 15.76
N LYS A 606 15.30 28.80 15.20
CA LYS A 606 15.04 27.52 14.53
C LYS A 606 16.05 26.49 15.04
N THR A 607 15.58 25.31 15.42
CA THR A 607 16.44 24.21 15.85
C THR A 607 16.31 23.06 14.87
N ILE A 608 17.44 22.55 14.41
CA ILE A 608 17.51 21.49 13.39
C ILE A 608 18.46 20.41 13.89
N ASN A 609 18.07 19.15 13.73
CA ASN A 609 18.86 18.02 14.20
C ASN A 609 19.24 17.11 13.03
N TYR A 610 20.52 16.81 12.93
CA TYR A 610 21.10 15.87 11.98
C TYR A 610 21.74 14.69 12.70
N LEU A 611 21.80 13.56 12.01
CA LEU A 611 22.36 12.33 12.52
C LEU A 611 23.59 12.00 11.70
N ILE A 612 24.76 12.06 12.33
CA ILE A 612 26.04 11.83 11.70
C ILE A 612 26.43 10.37 11.95
N THR A 613 26.26 9.51 10.95
CA THR A 613 26.65 8.10 11.05
C THR A 613 28.13 7.94 10.75
N THR A 614 28.87 7.24 11.61
CA THR A 614 30.28 6.86 11.42
C THR A 614 30.46 5.35 11.22
N ASN A 615 29.44 4.58 11.59
CA ASN A 615 29.34 3.15 11.35
C ASN A 615 27.87 2.76 11.22
N ASN A 616 27.53 2.07 10.16
CA ASN A 616 26.24 1.42 9.95
C ASN A 616 26.29 0.05 10.63
N MET A 617 25.12 -0.46 11.00
CA MET A 617 25.02 -1.84 11.48
C MET A 617 25.04 -2.78 10.27
N PRO A 618 25.78 -3.90 10.32
CA PRO A 618 25.70 -4.89 9.27
C PRO A 618 24.31 -5.54 9.26
N LEU A 619 23.88 -5.98 8.08
CA LEU A 619 22.59 -6.62 7.89
C LEU A 619 22.82 -8.06 7.46
N ILE A 620 21.96 -8.95 7.97
CA ILE A 620 21.89 -10.35 7.57
C ILE A 620 20.44 -10.68 7.27
N TYR A 621 20.27 -11.48 6.22
CA TYR A 621 19.01 -12.07 5.82
C TYR A 621 19.28 -13.54 5.56
N ALA A 622 18.52 -14.41 6.19
CA ALA A 622 18.73 -15.84 6.18
C ALA A 622 17.43 -16.57 5.88
N TYR A 623 17.54 -17.68 5.17
CA TYR A 623 16.38 -18.45 4.75
C TYR A 623 16.70 -19.94 4.71
N THR A 624 15.67 -20.73 4.90
CA THR A 624 15.68 -22.20 4.97
C THR A 624 14.28 -22.71 4.65
N ASP A 625 14.16 -23.99 4.30
CA ASP A 625 12.86 -24.67 4.30
C ASP A 625 12.27 -24.69 5.71
N SER A 626 10.93 -24.59 5.79
CA SER A 626 10.21 -24.58 7.06
C SER A 626 10.09 -25.96 7.70
N ASN A 627 10.12 -27.03 6.89
CA ASN A 627 9.92 -28.41 7.33
C ASN A 627 10.99 -29.33 6.74
N TYR A 628 11.54 -30.20 7.59
CA TYR A 628 12.54 -31.20 7.23
C TYR A 628 12.12 -32.57 7.77
N LYS A 629 12.54 -33.65 7.10
CA LYS A 629 12.43 -35.00 7.63
C LYS A 629 13.67 -35.37 8.44
N LEU A 630 13.51 -36.39 9.29
CA LEU A 630 14.63 -36.95 10.04
C LEU A 630 15.75 -37.41 9.08
N ASN A 631 17.00 -37.00 9.38
CA ASN A 631 18.23 -37.24 8.61
C ASN A 631 18.44 -36.37 7.35
N ASP A 632 17.51 -35.47 7.03
CA ASP A 632 17.71 -34.48 5.96
C ASP A 632 18.91 -33.57 6.25
N ASP A 633 19.51 -33.06 5.16
CA ASP A 633 20.47 -31.96 5.23
C ASP A 633 19.69 -30.66 5.38
N ILE A 634 19.91 -29.96 6.49
CA ILE A 634 19.34 -28.64 6.74
C ILE A 634 20.30 -27.62 6.14
N ILE A 635 19.84 -26.84 5.16
CA ILE A 635 20.64 -25.81 4.49
C ILE A 635 20.05 -24.45 4.82
N ILE A 636 20.77 -23.66 5.61
CA ILE A 636 20.42 -22.27 5.90
C ILE A 636 21.31 -21.40 5.03
N ASN A 637 20.73 -20.79 4.00
CA ASN A 637 21.41 -19.80 3.17
C ASN A 637 21.31 -18.43 3.81
N TYR A 638 22.31 -17.59 3.61
CA TYR A 638 22.26 -16.20 4.08
C TYR A 638 22.91 -15.24 3.08
N SER A 639 22.43 -14.00 3.09
CA SER A 639 23.14 -12.84 2.54
C SER A 639 23.47 -11.88 3.67
N ALA A 640 24.67 -11.29 3.62
CA ALA A 640 25.12 -10.32 4.61
C ALA A 640 25.75 -9.12 3.91
N ILE A 641 25.39 -7.92 4.37
CA ILE A 641 25.72 -6.66 3.69
C ILE A 641 26.19 -5.65 4.72
N ASP A 642 27.17 -4.85 4.31
CA ASP A 642 27.71 -3.75 5.09
C ASP A 642 27.87 -2.50 4.22
N TYR A 643 27.27 -1.40 4.66
CA TYR A 643 27.32 -0.14 3.92
C TYR A 643 28.65 0.62 4.08
N ASP A 644 29.49 0.18 5.02
CA ASP A 644 30.78 0.77 5.31
C ASP A 644 31.93 0.03 4.61
N ASN A 645 31.61 -1.01 3.84
CA ASN A 645 32.53 -1.95 3.19
C ASN A 645 33.49 -2.63 4.18
N ASP A 646 33.00 -2.93 5.38
CA ASP A 646 33.75 -3.69 6.38
C ASP A 646 33.73 -5.20 6.13
N ASN A 647 34.74 -5.88 6.66
CA ASN A 647 34.80 -7.33 6.60
C ASN A 647 33.78 -7.93 7.58
N LEU A 648 32.84 -8.72 7.04
CA LEU A 648 31.79 -9.34 7.83
C LEU A 648 32.17 -10.71 8.38
N GLN A 649 31.86 -10.92 9.66
CA GLN A 649 31.92 -12.21 10.32
C GLN A 649 30.51 -12.71 10.60
N VAL A 650 30.10 -13.75 9.88
CA VAL A 650 28.82 -14.43 10.09
C VAL A 650 29.04 -15.72 10.86
N SER A 651 28.28 -15.89 11.95
CA SER A 651 28.27 -17.07 12.82
C SER A 651 26.84 -17.55 13.08
N ILE A 652 26.73 -18.77 13.64
CA ILE A 652 25.47 -19.40 14.01
C ILE A 652 25.59 -19.92 15.44
N ASN A 653 24.53 -19.78 16.25
CA ASN A 653 24.56 -20.15 17.67
C ASN A 653 24.36 -21.66 17.93
N ASP A 654 24.42 -22.48 16.88
CA ASP A 654 24.15 -23.91 16.93
C ASP A 654 25.30 -24.73 16.32
N THR A 655 25.94 -25.52 17.17
CA THR A 655 27.11 -26.33 16.81
C THR A 655 26.82 -27.46 15.83
N ARG A 656 25.54 -27.78 15.57
CA ARG A 656 25.13 -28.78 14.58
C ARG A 656 25.40 -28.33 13.15
N PHE A 657 25.58 -27.02 12.95
CA PHE A 657 25.78 -26.43 11.64
C PHE A 657 27.24 -26.11 11.38
N ARG A 658 27.69 -26.40 10.16
CA ARG A 658 29.01 -26.02 9.65
C ARG A 658 28.83 -24.99 8.53
N LYS A 659 29.63 -23.94 8.59
CA LYS A 659 29.67 -22.92 7.54
C LYS A 659 30.31 -23.47 6.26
N GLU A 660 29.63 -23.32 5.13
CA GLU A 660 30.16 -23.55 3.78
C GLU A 660 29.73 -22.40 2.86
N GLY A 661 30.69 -21.58 2.44
CA GLY A 661 30.40 -20.39 1.64
C GLY A 661 29.44 -19.45 2.36
N ASN A 662 28.32 -19.13 1.68
CA ASN A 662 27.23 -18.30 2.20
C ASN A 662 26.06 -19.14 2.78
N SER A 663 26.38 -20.35 3.26
CA SER A 663 25.40 -21.26 3.84
C SER A 663 25.91 -21.92 5.11
N PHE A 664 24.98 -22.37 5.94
CA PHE A 664 25.22 -23.25 7.08
C PHE A 664 24.52 -24.57 6.84
N ILE A 665 25.28 -25.66 6.88
CA ILE A 665 24.76 -27.02 6.62
C ILE A 665 24.80 -27.82 7.92
N GLY A 666 23.65 -28.38 8.28
CA GLY A 666 23.46 -29.24 9.45
C GLY A 666 22.69 -30.52 9.10
N LYS A 667 22.53 -31.41 10.09
CA LYS A 667 21.75 -32.65 9.95
C LYS A 667 20.56 -32.69 10.91
N ALA A 668 19.40 -33.06 10.38
CA ALA A 668 18.14 -33.22 11.12
C ALA A 668 18.11 -34.50 11.97
N ASN A 669 18.92 -34.57 13.04
CA ASN A 669 19.09 -35.81 13.83
C ASN A 669 17.97 -36.09 14.84
N ASN A 670 17.09 -35.12 15.10
CA ASN A 670 16.04 -35.23 16.11
C ASN A 670 14.79 -34.48 15.62
N PHE A 671 13.61 -35.02 15.91
CA PHE A 671 12.33 -34.37 15.60
C PHE A 671 12.03 -33.22 16.58
N GLY A 672 11.24 -32.25 16.12
CA GLY A 672 10.78 -31.10 16.89
C GLY A 672 11.03 -29.77 16.18
N SER A 673 10.54 -28.69 16.79
CA SER A 673 10.74 -27.32 16.30
C SER A 673 12.06 -26.74 16.80
N TYR A 674 12.78 -26.08 15.90
CA TYR A 674 14.08 -25.47 16.15
C TYR A 674 14.05 -23.98 15.85
N ASN A 675 14.69 -23.20 16.72
CA ASN A 675 14.99 -21.80 16.50
C ASN A 675 16.51 -21.63 16.53
N VAL A 676 17.10 -21.31 15.39
CA VAL A 676 18.54 -21.11 15.23
C VAL A 676 18.80 -19.64 14.96
N LYS A 677 19.82 -19.09 15.61
CA LYS A 677 20.17 -17.68 15.49
C LYS A 677 21.46 -17.52 14.72
N LEU A 678 21.39 -16.75 13.63
CA LEU A 678 22.54 -16.29 12.89
C LEU A 678 22.92 -14.90 13.40
N SER A 679 24.22 -14.62 13.44
CA SER A 679 24.77 -13.33 13.84
C SER A 679 25.76 -12.86 12.79
N VAL A 680 25.63 -11.61 12.38
CA VAL A 680 26.63 -10.92 11.55
C VAL A 680 27.29 -9.82 12.37
N SER A 681 28.61 -9.70 12.25
CA SER A 681 29.41 -8.68 12.91
C SER A 681 30.36 -8.02 11.90
N ASP A 682 30.45 -6.69 11.95
CA ASP A 682 31.52 -5.91 11.29
C ASP A 682 32.73 -5.69 12.23
N GLY A 683 32.69 -6.27 13.44
CA GLY A 683 33.67 -6.08 14.51
C GLY A 683 33.36 -4.94 15.49
N LEU A 684 32.37 -4.08 15.20
CA LEU A 684 31.91 -2.97 16.04
C LEU A 684 30.44 -3.11 16.47
N LEU A 685 29.60 -3.54 15.53
CA LEU A 685 28.19 -3.78 15.67
C LEU A 685 27.86 -5.21 15.27
N ASN A 686 26.83 -5.75 15.92
CA ASN A 686 26.27 -7.04 15.60
C ASN A 686 24.79 -6.89 15.25
N ASN A 687 24.36 -7.68 14.29
CA ASN A 687 22.95 -7.92 14.01
C ASN A 687 22.69 -9.43 14.10
N GLU A 688 21.45 -9.77 14.46
CA GLU A 688 21.02 -11.14 14.68
C GLU A 688 19.68 -11.39 14.01
N GLU A 689 19.56 -12.56 13.42
CA GLU A 689 18.37 -13.07 12.77
C GLU A 689 18.07 -14.46 13.32
N THR A 690 16.80 -14.72 13.61
CA THR A 690 16.37 -16.02 14.15
C THR A 690 15.53 -16.71 13.10
N ILE A 691 15.92 -17.94 12.80
CA ILE A 691 15.32 -18.80 11.80
C ILE A 691 14.64 -19.97 12.50
N SER A 692 13.41 -20.24 12.10
CA SER A 692 12.57 -21.29 12.65
C SER A 692 12.31 -22.37 11.60
N PHE A 693 12.43 -23.64 12.00
CA PHE A 693 12.05 -24.78 11.17
C PHE A 693 11.61 -25.96 12.04
N GLU A 694 10.83 -26.86 11.47
CA GLU A 694 10.40 -28.10 12.12
C GLU A 694 11.08 -29.31 11.49
N VAL A 695 11.49 -30.27 12.33
CA VAL A 695 11.88 -31.59 11.87
C VAL A 695 10.78 -32.56 12.24
N GLU A 696 10.11 -33.10 11.24
CA GLU A 696 9.04 -34.07 11.43
C GLU A 696 9.61 -35.43 11.86
N GLY A 697 8.94 -36.07 12.81
CA GLY A 697 9.25 -37.43 13.22
C GLY A 697 8.58 -38.45 12.30
N ASN A 698 9.17 -39.64 12.19
CA ASN A 698 8.58 -40.78 11.49
C ASN A 698 7.21 -41.15 12.09
N LYS A 699 6.15 -41.24 11.28
CA LYS A 699 4.86 -41.79 11.71
C LYS A 699 4.81 -43.28 11.44
N ALA A 700 4.04 -44.02 12.25
CA ALA A 700 3.91 -45.46 12.04
C ALA A 700 3.01 -45.73 10.81
N PRO A 701 3.34 -46.73 9.97
CA PRO A 701 2.54 -47.10 8.82
C PRO A 701 1.12 -47.50 9.23
N VAL A 702 0.14 -47.18 8.40
CA VAL A 702 -1.26 -47.52 8.62
C VAL A 702 -1.58 -48.80 7.88
N LEU A 703 -1.80 -49.89 8.62
CA LEU A 703 -2.27 -51.17 8.08
C LEU A 703 -3.79 -51.13 7.89
N GLU A 704 -4.26 -51.46 6.68
CA GLU A 704 -5.68 -51.65 6.41
C GLU A 704 -6.26 -52.82 7.23
N GLN A 705 -7.53 -52.71 7.60
CA GLN A 705 -8.21 -53.77 8.35
C GLN A 705 -8.30 -55.04 7.50
N VAL A 706 -7.80 -56.16 8.04
CA VAL A 706 -8.01 -57.50 7.48
C VAL A 706 -9.26 -58.11 8.12
N ASN A 707 -10.13 -58.70 7.29
CA ASN A 707 -11.32 -59.42 7.75
C ASN A 707 -11.01 -60.89 8.08
N ASP A 708 -11.82 -61.49 8.96
CA ASP A 708 -11.78 -62.91 9.28
C ASP A 708 -11.88 -63.78 8.03
N ILE A 709 -11.07 -64.84 7.97
CA ILE A 709 -11.07 -65.81 6.87
C ILE A 709 -11.67 -67.13 7.36
N THR A 710 -12.72 -67.61 6.66
CA THR A 710 -13.31 -68.95 6.87
C THR A 710 -13.04 -69.83 5.65
N THR A 711 -12.49 -71.02 5.86
CA THR A 711 -12.16 -71.98 4.80
C THR A 711 -12.38 -73.42 5.30
N TYR A 712 -12.41 -74.39 4.39
CA TYR A 712 -12.46 -75.80 4.77
C TYR A 712 -11.05 -76.39 4.97
N GLU A 713 -10.96 -77.47 5.76
CA GLU A 713 -9.71 -78.22 5.90
C GLU A 713 -9.17 -78.71 4.54
N ASN A 714 -7.85 -78.67 4.38
CA ASN A 714 -7.12 -78.99 3.14
C ASN A 714 -7.18 -77.91 2.04
N GLU A 715 -7.86 -76.78 2.28
CA GLU A 715 -7.82 -75.62 1.39
C GLU A 715 -6.64 -74.69 1.73
N LEU A 716 -6.22 -73.90 0.73
CA LEU A 716 -5.16 -72.91 0.85
C LEU A 716 -5.75 -71.56 1.30
N ILE A 717 -5.22 -71.00 2.39
CA ILE A 717 -5.53 -69.64 2.82
C ILE A 717 -4.54 -68.67 2.20
N ASN A 718 -5.05 -67.66 1.50
CA ASN A 718 -4.26 -66.55 0.96
C ASN A 718 -4.57 -65.26 1.74
N LEU A 719 -3.56 -64.69 2.37
CA LEU A 719 -3.64 -63.44 3.12
C LEU A 719 -2.81 -62.37 2.41
N SER A 720 -3.44 -61.25 2.02
CA SER A 720 -2.76 -60.07 1.49
C SER A 720 -2.94 -58.91 2.46
N LEU A 721 -1.83 -58.24 2.79
CA LEU A 721 -1.83 -57.08 3.67
C LEU A 721 -1.63 -55.81 2.85
N TYR A 722 -2.39 -54.76 3.14
CA TYR A 722 -2.24 -53.46 2.50
C TYR A 722 -1.99 -52.42 3.57
N ALA A 723 -1.04 -51.54 3.31
CA ALA A 723 -0.73 -50.45 4.23
C ALA A 723 -0.29 -49.24 3.43
N SER A 724 -0.57 -48.07 4.00
CA SER A 724 -0.06 -46.79 3.52
C SER A 724 0.88 -46.21 4.55
N ASP A 725 1.88 -45.50 4.08
CA ASP A 725 2.81 -44.74 4.89
C ASP A 725 2.75 -43.29 4.44
N GLU A 726 2.60 -42.36 5.39
CA GLU A 726 2.41 -40.95 5.05
C GLU A 726 3.70 -40.36 4.43
N GLU A 727 4.85 -40.87 4.87
CA GLU A 727 6.17 -40.47 4.43
C GLU A 727 6.64 -41.21 3.16
N ASN A 728 5.87 -42.20 2.70
CA ASN A 728 6.20 -43.14 1.63
C ASN A 728 7.45 -44.00 1.91
N ASP A 729 7.67 -44.36 3.17
CA ASP A 729 8.77 -45.24 3.55
C ASP A 729 8.58 -46.68 3.05
N ASN A 730 9.69 -47.40 2.92
CA ASN A 730 9.67 -48.79 2.46
C ASN A 730 9.05 -49.72 3.52
N LEU A 731 7.92 -50.33 3.19
CA LEU A 731 7.18 -51.15 4.14
C LEU A 731 7.65 -52.61 4.17
N VAL A 732 7.55 -53.21 5.35
CA VAL A 732 7.88 -54.61 5.64
C VAL A 732 6.70 -55.25 6.35
N TYR A 733 5.96 -56.07 5.61
CA TYR A 733 4.84 -56.84 6.12
C TYR A 733 5.29 -58.13 6.80
N PHE A 734 4.61 -58.49 7.90
CA PHE A 734 4.83 -59.73 8.65
C PHE A 734 3.53 -60.34 9.19
N VAL A 735 3.57 -61.66 9.42
CA VAL A 735 2.52 -62.43 10.11
C VAL A 735 3.19 -63.25 11.19
N ASN A 736 2.78 -63.10 12.44
CA ASN A 736 3.37 -63.79 13.59
C ASN A 736 2.74 -65.17 13.81
N ASN A 737 2.75 -66.01 12.78
CA ASN A 737 2.29 -67.39 12.87
C ASN A 737 3.08 -68.28 11.90
N THR A 738 3.72 -69.31 12.44
CA THR A 738 4.58 -70.24 11.67
C THR A 738 3.84 -71.05 10.61
N LYS A 739 2.50 -71.06 10.65
CA LYS A 739 1.68 -71.74 9.63
C LYS A 739 1.59 -70.96 8.32
N PHE A 740 1.85 -69.65 8.35
CA PHE A 740 1.92 -68.81 7.16
C PHE A 740 3.34 -68.72 6.62
N ASN A 741 3.49 -68.96 5.32
CA ASN A 741 4.72 -68.69 4.57
C ASN A 741 4.53 -67.39 3.79
N LYS A 742 5.52 -66.49 3.85
CA LYS A 742 5.53 -65.29 3.01
C LYS A 742 5.88 -65.69 1.57
N THR A 743 4.96 -65.47 0.63
CA THR A 743 5.12 -65.85 -0.79
C THR A 743 5.45 -64.68 -1.69
N ASP A 744 5.15 -63.44 -1.26
CA ASP A 744 5.47 -62.21 -1.97
C ASP A 744 5.68 -61.04 -0.98
N TYR A 745 5.88 -59.81 -1.47
CA TYR A 745 6.13 -58.60 -0.68
C TYR A 745 5.10 -58.38 0.45
N ASN A 746 3.81 -58.52 0.15
CA ASN A 746 2.69 -58.35 1.08
C ASN A 746 1.73 -59.55 1.16
N LYS A 747 2.13 -60.72 0.61
CA LYS A 747 1.28 -61.93 0.54
C LYS A 747 1.83 -63.08 1.38
N PHE A 748 0.93 -63.76 2.05
CA PHE A 748 1.19 -64.89 2.94
C PHE A 748 0.22 -66.02 2.66
N GLU A 749 0.72 -67.25 2.70
CA GLU A 749 -0.06 -68.45 2.39
C GLU A 749 0.03 -69.49 3.51
N TRP A 750 -1.09 -70.12 3.84
CA TRP A 750 -1.15 -71.26 4.74
C TRP A 750 -1.95 -72.41 4.11
N GLN A 751 -1.26 -73.50 3.80
CA GLN A 751 -1.89 -74.75 3.38
C GLN A 751 -2.44 -75.50 4.60
N THR A 752 -3.75 -75.48 4.78
CA THR A 752 -4.39 -76.18 5.90
C THR A 752 -4.37 -77.70 5.69
N ASN A 753 -4.52 -78.47 6.77
CA ASN A 753 -4.72 -79.91 6.76
C ASN A 753 -5.78 -80.33 7.79
N LYS A 754 -6.10 -81.63 7.87
CA LYS A 754 -7.14 -82.14 8.78
C LYS A 754 -6.92 -81.89 10.28
N SER A 755 -5.69 -81.61 10.69
CA SER A 755 -5.36 -81.26 12.08
C SER A 755 -5.51 -79.76 12.38
N ASP A 756 -5.82 -78.95 11.37
CA ASP A 756 -5.97 -77.49 11.49
C ASP A 756 -7.40 -77.04 11.78
N ILE A 757 -8.34 -77.92 12.14
CA ILE A 757 -9.72 -77.55 12.48
C ILE A 757 -9.76 -76.73 13.78
N GLY A 758 -10.30 -75.50 13.72
CA GLY A 758 -10.52 -74.64 14.88
C GLY A 758 -10.49 -73.16 14.53
N ASN A 759 -10.61 -72.30 15.54
CA ASN A 759 -10.46 -70.85 15.40
C ASN A 759 -9.03 -70.44 15.77
N TYR A 760 -8.43 -69.57 14.98
CA TYR A 760 -7.07 -69.06 15.18
C TYR A 760 -7.09 -67.55 15.18
N THR A 761 -6.53 -66.94 16.23
CA THR A 761 -6.23 -65.51 16.29
C THR A 761 -4.81 -65.30 15.79
N ILE A 762 -4.62 -64.45 14.79
CA ILE A 762 -3.34 -64.25 14.11
C ILE A 762 -2.97 -62.77 14.16
N ILE A 763 -1.80 -62.48 14.73
CA ILE A 763 -1.26 -61.12 14.72
C ILE A 763 -0.49 -60.90 13.41
N CYS A 764 -0.92 -59.93 12.63
CA CYS A 764 -0.18 -59.45 11.47
C CYS A 764 0.22 -57.98 11.66
N GLY A 765 1.12 -57.50 10.81
CA GLY A 765 1.64 -56.16 10.97
C GLY A 765 2.47 -55.68 9.80
N VAL A 766 2.80 -54.41 9.87
CA VAL A 766 3.65 -53.70 8.94
C VAL A 766 4.63 -52.81 9.71
N SER A 767 5.82 -52.64 9.16
CA SER A 767 6.87 -51.78 9.67
C SER A 767 7.47 -50.99 8.53
N ASP A 768 7.77 -49.72 8.77
CA ASP A 768 8.60 -48.87 7.89
C ASP A 768 10.12 -49.08 8.15
N GLY A 769 10.47 -49.97 9.10
CA GLY A 769 11.85 -50.20 9.56
C GLY A 769 12.24 -49.42 10.83
N ILE A 770 11.45 -48.44 11.24
CA ILE A 770 11.62 -47.60 12.43
C ILE A 770 10.49 -47.85 13.43
N MET A 771 9.23 -47.68 13.02
CA MET A 771 8.01 -47.95 13.77
C MET A 771 7.25 -49.15 13.22
N ARG A 772 6.29 -49.65 14.02
CA ARG A 772 5.47 -50.81 13.67
C ARG A 772 4.02 -50.55 14.01
N LYS A 773 3.14 -50.92 13.09
CA LYS A 773 1.72 -51.09 13.35
C LYS A 773 1.39 -52.56 13.26
N SER A 774 0.81 -53.09 14.33
CA SER A 774 0.25 -54.44 14.33
C SER A 774 -1.26 -54.33 14.41
N PHE A 775 -1.95 -55.13 13.61
CA PHE A 775 -3.40 -55.27 13.67
C PHE A 775 -3.81 -56.71 13.33
N CYS A 776 -5.06 -57.00 13.70
CA CYS A 776 -5.90 -58.19 13.45
C CYS A 776 -6.07 -59.12 14.66
N ASP A 777 -7.35 -59.37 14.98
CA ASP A 777 -7.86 -60.48 15.78
C ASP A 777 -8.27 -61.62 14.83
#